data_AF-A0A956A3Y5-F1
#
_entry.id   AF-A0A956A3Y5-F1
#
_cell.length_a   1.000
_cell.length_b   1.000
_cell.length_c   1.000
_cell.angle_alpha   90.00
_cell.angle_beta   90.00
_cell.angle_gamma   90.00
#
_symmetry.space_group_name_H-M   'P 1'
#
loop_
_entity.id
_entity.type
_entity.pdbx_description
1 polymer ?
#
loop_
_entity_poly.entity_id
_entity_poly.type
_entity_poly.pdbx_seq_one_letter_code
_entity_poly.pdbx_strand_id
1 'polypeptide(L)'
;MLTLSIREKNGEERQLSFDKEEVTIGRASGSDIVLPRNNISKRHARLVDKHDKVVIVDLRSTNGTYVNGRRITAPELLTGEDKVYIGDFVIRLSRPGEAAKQTTPFSERPEVDPRVAHAPTVAAGELGGHDFSGGDDATRAMEAVPAEMLGEAFPEPPGPPPFAPDEDYDDDGEEKTAALNIADLPKFDGPPPMPAAAKATQKQPAPQAPPQRVAPEDVPTAPTPAPPRAAAPPTDAPTIASPKVSAPAQRAQAKKEPAPAPEPEAADGAPSELDAWSEWNATVALVVEAVMTRTKNELTWEQAQQLADSAIDQAVKSGDIAADVEREALVDDVVTELVGLGPLADLLADEEVQRIAANGPDVIRVWRGGTAEPYGRVFASEQSFERILARLAMEAGYAPGEIPAVVETTLPHGAAITIVRPPIASDASIIVVQRPRGAAATAERLVADGVLTRPMLGALEKAVKDGQNVVVAGPPGSGRTTVLAALMSLVGDDERLVIVADGREIVPHHQDVARLNRTQVDVSEYDVYTRVTKLAADRVVIDDVDGTNVSGFVGLALSGGAPILAAARDGEPERLIRRLGLQLALTGVHGDSAAAAVSEAIDVVACLEARRSGEAPVVSKVVQVQSGKDGSTFRVLAKR
;
A
#
# COMPACT_ATOMS: atom_id res chain seq x y z
N MET A 1 -21.63 -7.91 21.05
CA MET A 1 -22.52 -8.99 20.61
C MET A 1 -23.14 -8.68 19.26
N LEU A 2 -22.61 -9.32 18.23
CA LEU A 2 -23.02 -9.23 16.82
C LEU A 2 -24.02 -10.34 16.50
N THR A 3 -25.25 -9.99 16.08
CA THR A 3 -26.27 -10.97 15.66
C THR A 3 -26.52 -10.91 14.16
N LEU A 4 -26.55 -12.08 13.52
CA LEU A 4 -26.63 -12.27 12.08
C LEU A 4 -27.76 -13.25 11.74
N SER A 5 -28.60 -12.91 10.76
CA SER A 5 -29.51 -13.87 10.13
C SER A 5 -28.87 -14.42 8.85
N ILE A 6 -28.96 -15.73 8.66
CA ILE A 6 -28.30 -16.46 7.58
C ILE A 6 -29.32 -17.35 6.91
N ARG A 7 -29.57 -17.14 5.62
CA ARG A 7 -30.56 -17.90 4.86
C ARG A 7 -29.94 -18.44 3.58
N GLU A 8 -30.02 -19.75 3.41
CA GLU A 8 -29.71 -20.41 2.14
C GLU A 8 -30.87 -20.22 1.15
N LYS A 9 -30.56 -20.11 -0.16
CA LYS A 9 -31.50 -19.89 -1.26
C LYS A 9 -32.79 -20.74 -1.17
N ASN A 10 -32.66 -22.01 -0.79
CA ASN A 10 -33.75 -22.97 -0.61
C ASN A 10 -33.85 -23.53 0.82
N GLY A 11 -33.25 -22.86 1.82
CA GLY A 11 -33.15 -23.37 3.19
C GLY A 11 -33.79 -22.48 4.25
N GLU A 12 -33.86 -23.01 5.47
CA GLU A 12 -34.32 -22.29 6.67
C GLU A 12 -33.38 -21.13 7.01
N GLU A 13 -33.94 -20.05 7.55
CA GLU A 13 -33.19 -18.92 8.06
C GLU A 13 -32.74 -19.21 9.50
N ARG A 14 -31.44 -19.10 9.77
CA ARG A 14 -30.82 -19.38 11.07
C ARG A 14 -30.20 -18.10 11.60
N GLN A 15 -30.44 -17.83 12.89
CA GLN A 15 -29.85 -16.69 13.57
C GLN A 15 -28.65 -17.16 14.41
N LEU A 16 -27.49 -16.54 14.20
CA LEU A 16 -26.27 -16.77 14.98
C LEU A 16 -25.89 -15.47 15.69
N SER A 17 -25.36 -15.58 16.91
CA SER A 17 -24.85 -14.44 17.66
C SER A 17 -23.42 -14.72 18.12
N PHE A 18 -22.56 -13.73 18.00
CA PHE A 18 -21.13 -13.80 18.30
C PHE A 18 -20.75 -12.67 19.25
N ASP A 19 -19.91 -12.94 20.24
CA ASP A 19 -19.38 -11.91 21.13
C ASP A 19 -17.85 -11.87 21.00
N LYS A 20 -17.42 -11.34 19.86
CA LYS A 20 -16.03 -11.13 19.47
C LYS A 20 -15.93 -10.18 18.29
N GLU A 21 -14.77 -9.54 18.14
CA GLU A 21 -14.52 -8.50 17.14
C GLU A 21 -14.37 -9.03 15.71
N GLU A 22 -13.99 -10.30 15.51
CA GLU A 22 -13.86 -10.92 14.18
C GLU A 22 -14.63 -12.24 14.07
N VAL A 23 -15.43 -12.37 12.99
CA VAL A 23 -16.20 -13.57 12.64
C VAL A 23 -15.82 -14.02 11.22
N THR A 24 -15.13 -15.15 11.09
CA THR A 24 -14.72 -15.75 9.81
C THR A 24 -15.86 -16.56 9.18
N ILE A 25 -16.09 -16.37 7.88
CA ILE A 25 -17.11 -17.05 7.08
C ILE A 25 -16.42 -17.93 6.02
N GLY A 26 -16.82 -19.19 5.88
CA GLY A 26 -16.22 -20.08 4.88
C GLY A 26 -16.74 -21.52 4.90
N ARG A 27 -16.27 -22.35 3.96
CA ARG A 27 -16.62 -23.77 3.90
C ARG A 27 -15.83 -24.65 4.89
N ALA A 28 -14.67 -24.20 5.36
CA ALA A 28 -13.89 -24.98 6.31
C ALA A 28 -14.58 -25.04 7.68
N SER A 29 -14.52 -26.20 8.35
CA SER A 29 -15.10 -26.43 9.68
C SER A 29 -14.48 -25.59 10.81
N GLY A 30 -13.31 -24.98 10.57
CA GLY A 30 -12.70 -23.96 11.43
C GLY A 30 -13.12 -22.51 11.11
N SER A 31 -14.23 -22.32 10.37
CA SER A 31 -14.88 -21.02 10.20
C SER A 31 -15.95 -20.84 11.28
N ASP A 32 -16.17 -19.62 11.75
CA ASP A 32 -17.20 -19.31 12.75
C ASP A 32 -18.61 -19.45 12.17
N ILE A 33 -18.74 -19.08 10.89
CA ILE A 33 -19.92 -19.32 10.07
C ILE A 33 -19.51 -20.34 8.99
N VAL A 34 -19.78 -21.61 9.27
CA VAL A 34 -19.53 -22.72 8.34
C VAL A 34 -20.65 -22.80 7.31
N LEU A 35 -20.33 -22.47 6.05
CA LEU A 35 -21.23 -22.54 4.90
C LEU A 35 -20.76 -23.67 3.96
N PRO A 36 -21.32 -24.89 4.04
CA PRO A 36 -20.66 -26.10 3.51
C PRO A 36 -20.74 -26.30 1.99
N ARG A 37 -21.09 -25.28 1.19
CA ARG A 37 -21.29 -25.40 -0.27
C ARG A 37 -20.01 -25.19 -1.07
N ASN A 38 -19.84 -25.95 -2.15
CA ASN A 38 -18.59 -25.96 -2.92
C ASN A 38 -18.28 -24.64 -3.64
N ASN A 39 -19.28 -23.80 -3.89
CA ASN A 39 -19.12 -22.42 -4.38
C ASN A 39 -18.60 -21.44 -3.30
N ILE A 40 -18.18 -21.94 -2.14
CA ILE A 40 -17.62 -21.16 -1.03
C ILE A 40 -16.19 -21.64 -0.72
N SER A 41 -15.25 -20.70 -0.76
CA SER A 41 -13.84 -20.89 -0.43
C SER A 41 -13.65 -21.31 1.04
N LYS A 42 -12.52 -21.96 1.36
CA LYS A 42 -12.24 -22.54 2.70
C LYS A 42 -12.40 -21.50 3.81
N ARG A 43 -11.74 -20.34 3.66
CA ARG A 43 -12.15 -19.05 4.23
C ARG A 43 -12.61 -18.20 3.05
N HIS A 44 -13.74 -17.52 3.16
CA HIS A 44 -14.38 -16.77 2.06
C HIS A 44 -14.45 -15.28 2.37
N ALA A 45 -14.94 -14.93 3.56
CA ALA A 45 -15.02 -13.56 4.03
C ALA A 45 -14.75 -13.51 5.55
N ARG A 46 -14.60 -12.30 6.08
CA ARG A 46 -14.74 -12.03 7.52
C ARG A 46 -15.60 -10.81 7.76
N LEU A 47 -16.32 -10.81 8.87
CA LEU A 47 -16.95 -9.63 9.46
C LEU A 47 -16.06 -9.15 10.60
N VAL A 48 -15.84 -7.85 10.68
CA VAL A 48 -15.08 -7.19 11.75
C VAL A 48 -15.97 -6.12 12.39
N ASP A 49 -16.23 -6.22 13.68
CA ASP A 49 -17.02 -5.24 14.44
C ASP A 49 -16.07 -4.27 15.16
N LYS A 50 -15.96 -3.03 14.63
CA LYS A 50 -15.19 -1.93 15.24
C LYS A 50 -16.16 -0.88 15.76
N HIS A 51 -16.44 -0.86 17.07
CA HIS A 51 -17.23 0.20 17.73
C HIS A 51 -18.61 0.45 17.07
N ASP A 52 -19.51 -0.55 17.14
CA ASP A 52 -20.85 -0.57 16.52
C ASP A 52 -20.88 -0.48 14.97
N LYS A 53 -19.71 -0.53 14.31
CA LYS A 53 -19.56 -0.54 12.86
C LYS A 53 -19.02 -1.87 12.38
N VAL A 54 -19.88 -2.64 11.73
CA VAL A 54 -19.54 -3.95 11.18
C VAL A 54 -19.04 -3.78 9.74
N VAL A 55 -17.82 -4.20 9.47
CA VAL A 55 -17.18 -4.14 8.14
C VAL A 55 -17.02 -5.56 7.61
N ILE A 56 -17.42 -5.79 6.36
CA ILE A 56 -17.16 -7.06 5.66
C ILE A 56 -15.91 -6.97 4.79
N VAL A 57 -15.10 -8.03 4.79
CA VAL A 57 -13.89 -8.15 3.98
C VAL A 57 -13.90 -9.49 3.26
N ASP A 58 -13.83 -9.46 1.93
CA ASP A 58 -13.62 -10.65 1.11
C ASP A 58 -12.17 -11.15 1.25
N LEU A 59 -11.98 -12.44 1.52
CA LEU A 59 -10.67 -13.05 1.75
C LEU A 59 -10.05 -13.61 0.46
N ARG A 60 -10.19 -12.87 -0.65
CA ARG A 60 -9.88 -13.30 -2.03
C ARG A 60 -10.63 -14.58 -2.40
N SER A 61 -11.94 -14.58 -2.16
CA SER A 61 -12.79 -15.72 -2.46
C SER A 61 -12.93 -15.96 -3.96
N THR A 62 -13.10 -17.22 -4.34
CA THR A 62 -13.13 -17.68 -5.73
C THR A 62 -14.27 -17.01 -6.51
N ASN A 63 -15.46 -16.91 -5.91
CA ASN A 63 -16.68 -16.39 -6.54
C ASN A 63 -16.99 -14.93 -6.16
N GLY A 64 -16.34 -14.40 -5.12
CA GLY A 64 -16.60 -13.07 -4.59
C GLY A 64 -17.71 -13.03 -3.54
N THR A 65 -17.51 -12.16 -2.55
CA THR A 65 -18.54 -11.62 -1.67
C THR A 65 -19.23 -10.45 -2.36
N TYR A 66 -20.56 -10.33 -2.20
CA TYR A 66 -21.34 -9.22 -2.76
C TYR A 66 -22.17 -8.54 -1.66
N VAL A 67 -22.29 -7.22 -1.69
CA VAL A 67 -23.18 -6.42 -0.83
C VAL A 67 -24.23 -5.76 -1.71
N ASN A 68 -25.52 -6.01 -1.42
CA ASN A 68 -26.66 -5.52 -2.20
C ASN A 68 -26.58 -5.80 -3.72
N GLY A 69 -25.91 -6.89 -4.11
CA GLY A 69 -25.68 -7.29 -5.50
C GLY A 69 -24.41 -6.73 -6.15
N ARG A 70 -23.69 -5.80 -5.50
CA ARG A 70 -22.36 -5.32 -5.96
C ARG A 70 -21.26 -6.21 -5.40
N ARG A 71 -20.35 -6.72 -6.23
CA ARG A 71 -19.16 -7.44 -5.76
C ARG A 71 -18.26 -6.48 -4.99
N ILE A 72 -17.79 -6.87 -3.80
CA ILE A 72 -16.83 -6.08 -3.03
C ILE A 72 -15.40 -6.43 -3.47
N THR A 73 -14.55 -5.42 -3.59
CA THR A 73 -13.11 -5.56 -3.91
C THR A 73 -12.21 -4.93 -2.84
N ALA A 74 -12.81 -4.29 -1.84
CA ALA A 74 -12.19 -3.67 -0.68
C ALA A 74 -13.13 -3.88 0.54
N PRO A 75 -12.69 -3.60 1.78
CA PRO A 75 -13.57 -3.63 2.95
C PRO A 75 -14.78 -2.71 2.79
N GLU A 76 -15.98 -3.20 3.10
CA GLU A 76 -17.23 -2.45 2.96
C GLU A 76 -17.99 -2.40 4.30
N LEU A 77 -18.44 -1.21 4.69
CA LEU A 77 -19.23 -0.99 5.91
C LEU A 77 -20.66 -1.46 5.71
N LEU A 78 -21.18 -2.26 6.64
CA LEU A 78 -22.55 -2.77 6.63
C LEU A 78 -23.46 -2.04 7.62
N THR A 79 -24.73 -1.97 7.26
CA THR A 79 -25.87 -1.46 8.04
C THR A 79 -26.91 -2.57 8.26
N GLY A 80 -27.93 -2.30 9.08
CA GLY A 80 -28.98 -3.29 9.40
C GLY A 80 -29.82 -3.76 8.21
N GLU A 81 -29.91 -2.97 7.13
CA GLU A 81 -30.72 -3.30 5.95
C GLU A 81 -29.94 -4.08 4.87
N ASP A 82 -28.61 -4.13 4.97
CA ASP A 82 -27.74 -4.64 3.92
C ASP A 82 -27.79 -6.17 3.79
N LYS A 83 -27.73 -6.62 2.53
CA LYS A 83 -27.74 -8.03 2.15
C LYS A 83 -26.37 -8.42 1.63
N VAL A 84 -25.65 -9.18 2.43
CA VAL A 84 -24.41 -9.86 2.03
C VAL A 84 -24.80 -11.15 1.29
N TYR A 85 -24.18 -11.41 0.15
CA TYR A 85 -24.34 -12.65 -0.61
C TYR A 85 -22.99 -13.38 -0.69
N ILE A 86 -22.97 -14.65 -0.27
CA ILE A 86 -21.81 -15.54 -0.26
C ILE A 86 -22.27 -16.91 -0.80
N GLY A 87 -21.95 -17.20 -2.06
CA GLY A 87 -22.49 -18.39 -2.76
C GLY A 87 -24.03 -18.38 -2.77
N ASP A 88 -24.65 -19.48 -2.33
CA ASP A 88 -26.12 -19.61 -2.22
C ASP A 88 -26.71 -19.01 -0.94
N PHE A 89 -25.93 -18.33 -0.09
CA PHE A 89 -26.39 -17.77 1.18
C PHE A 89 -26.52 -16.26 1.13
N VAL A 90 -27.61 -15.77 1.73
CA VAL A 90 -27.80 -14.36 2.09
C VAL A 90 -27.58 -14.22 3.59
N ILE A 91 -26.74 -13.27 3.99
CA ILE A 91 -26.48 -12.89 5.38
C ILE A 91 -26.96 -11.45 5.59
N ARG A 92 -27.59 -11.19 6.74
CA ARG A 92 -27.99 -9.84 7.17
C ARG A 92 -27.60 -9.59 8.62
N LEU A 93 -27.42 -8.33 8.95
CA LEU A 93 -27.29 -7.89 10.33
C LEU A 93 -28.65 -7.84 11.02
N SER A 94 -28.67 -8.09 12.32
CA SER A 94 -29.84 -7.88 13.18
C SER A 94 -29.39 -7.22 14.47
N ARG A 95 -29.77 -5.96 14.69
CA ARG A 95 -29.49 -5.29 15.96
C ARG A 95 -30.56 -5.63 17.01
N PRO A 96 -30.19 -5.96 18.25
CA PRO A 96 -31.17 -6.19 19.32
C PRO A 96 -31.96 -4.90 19.60
N GLY A 97 -33.22 -4.88 19.18
CA GLY A 97 -34.13 -3.73 19.27
C GLY A 97 -34.93 -3.46 17.99
N GLU A 98 -34.49 -3.93 16.82
CA GLU A 98 -35.07 -3.58 15.52
C GLU A 98 -36.12 -4.59 14.99
N ALA A 99 -36.79 -5.30 15.89
CA ALA A 99 -37.69 -6.42 15.58
C ALA A 99 -39.14 -6.21 16.07
N ALA A 100 -39.73 -5.04 15.80
CA ALA A 100 -41.07 -4.70 16.32
C ALA A 100 -41.98 -3.86 15.39
N LYS A 101 -41.90 -4.01 14.05
CA LYS A 101 -42.90 -3.47 13.11
C LYS A 101 -42.78 -4.00 11.66
N GLN A 102 -43.50 -5.09 11.33
CA GLN A 102 -44.13 -5.31 10.00
C GLN A 102 -44.93 -6.64 9.94
N THR A 103 -46.12 -6.66 10.55
CA THR A 103 -47.09 -7.75 10.41
C THR A 103 -48.54 -7.26 10.43
N THR A 104 -48.99 -6.58 9.37
CA THR A 104 -50.40 -6.51 8.95
C THR A 104 -50.51 -6.14 7.46
N PRO A 105 -51.52 -6.65 6.71
CA PRO A 105 -51.68 -6.40 5.28
C PRO A 105 -52.50 -5.13 4.96
N PHE A 106 -52.65 -4.87 3.66
CA PHE A 106 -53.41 -3.75 3.09
C PHE A 106 -54.84 -3.59 3.64
N SER A 107 -55.23 -2.34 3.88
CA SER A 107 -56.63 -1.88 3.97
C SER A 107 -56.73 -0.42 3.50
N GLU A 108 -57.94 0.12 3.42
CA GLU A 108 -58.28 1.24 2.51
C GLU A 108 -58.16 2.65 3.14
N ARG A 109 -58.24 3.68 2.29
CA ARG A 109 -58.40 5.12 2.66
C ARG A 109 -59.76 5.35 3.34
N PRO A 110 -59.96 6.33 4.26
CA PRO A 110 -59.70 7.76 3.97
C PRO A 110 -59.31 8.75 5.12
N GLU A 111 -58.92 9.96 4.69
CA GLU A 111 -59.11 11.33 5.28
C GLU A 111 -58.56 11.80 6.66
N VAL A 112 -57.79 12.92 6.62
CA VAL A 112 -57.93 14.27 7.30
C VAL A 112 -58.32 14.31 8.81
N ASP A 113 -57.70 15.06 9.73
CA ASP A 113 -57.17 16.46 9.73
C ASP A 113 -55.97 16.66 10.71
N PRO A 114 -55.07 17.68 10.55
CA PRO A 114 -53.92 17.90 11.44
C PRO A 114 -54.08 19.05 12.46
N ARG A 115 -53.50 18.89 13.67
CA ARG A 115 -53.36 19.87 14.78
C ARG A 115 -52.64 19.18 15.97
N VAL A 116 -51.78 19.76 16.82
CA VAL A 116 -51.15 21.10 17.00
C VAL A 116 -49.64 20.92 17.29
N ALA A 117 -48.85 21.99 17.08
CA ALA A 117 -47.40 22.06 17.26
C ALA A 117 -46.90 22.26 18.71
N HIS A 118 -45.57 22.47 18.83
CA HIS A 118 -44.78 22.99 19.96
C HIS A 118 -44.24 22.04 21.05
N ALA A 119 -42.95 21.74 20.90
CA ALA A 119 -41.95 21.68 21.98
C ALA A 119 -41.63 23.12 22.50
N PRO A 120 -40.70 23.37 23.45
CA PRO A 120 -39.74 22.46 24.11
C PRO A 120 -39.59 22.67 25.63
N THR A 121 -38.60 22.04 26.27
CA THR A 121 -37.47 22.70 27.00
C THR A 121 -36.79 21.74 28.00
N VAL A 122 -35.47 21.87 28.16
CA VAL A 122 -34.61 21.12 29.08
C VAL A 122 -34.76 21.50 30.55
N ALA A 123 -34.48 20.56 31.45
CA ALA A 123 -33.82 20.81 32.74
C ALA A 123 -32.95 19.58 33.08
N ALA A 124 -31.87 19.78 33.83
CA ALA A 124 -30.91 18.73 34.19
C ALA A 124 -30.67 18.66 35.71
N GLY A 125 -30.09 17.54 36.15
CA GLY A 125 -29.68 17.27 37.53
C GLY A 125 -30.68 16.44 38.33
N GLU A 126 -30.27 15.66 39.33
CA GLU A 126 -28.91 15.21 39.70
C GLU A 126 -29.02 14.12 40.79
N LEU A 127 -27.93 13.39 41.08
CA LEU A 127 -27.74 12.51 42.26
C LEU A 127 -28.61 11.23 42.34
N GLY A 128 -28.15 10.26 43.15
CA GLY A 128 -28.94 9.11 43.58
C GLY A 128 -28.44 7.72 43.15
N GLY A 129 -27.19 7.37 43.45
CA GLY A 129 -26.72 5.99 43.32
C GLY A 129 -27.19 5.11 44.50
N HIS A 130 -27.34 3.81 44.26
CA HIS A 130 -27.46 2.78 45.30
C HIS A 130 -26.91 1.44 44.79
N ASP A 131 -26.00 0.84 45.56
CA ASP A 131 -25.64 -0.57 45.40
C ASP A 131 -26.82 -1.48 45.71
N PHE A 132 -26.93 -2.62 45.02
CA PHE A 132 -27.42 -3.86 45.64
C PHE A 132 -26.77 -5.09 45.02
N SER A 133 -26.53 -6.10 45.86
CA SER A 133 -25.69 -7.27 45.57
C SER A 133 -26.48 -8.57 45.43
N GLY A 134 -26.06 -9.42 44.49
CA GLY A 134 -26.52 -10.82 44.35
C GLY A 134 -27.87 -10.98 43.63
N GLY A 135 -28.21 -12.19 43.17
CA GLY A 135 -27.42 -13.42 43.16
C GLY A 135 -28.23 -14.65 42.75
N ASP A 136 -27.59 -15.55 42.01
CA ASP A 136 -27.86 -16.98 41.79
C ASP A 136 -29.20 -17.48 41.18
N ASP A 137 -29.05 -18.45 40.27
CA ASP A 137 -29.92 -19.59 39.92
C ASP A 137 -31.39 -19.43 39.42
N ALA A 138 -31.98 -20.41 38.68
CA ALA A 138 -31.46 -21.32 37.63
C ALA A 138 -32.59 -22.21 37.01
N THR A 139 -32.43 -22.55 35.73
CA THR A 139 -32.99 -23.74 35.02
C THR A 139 -34.49 -23.89 34.70
N ARG A 140 -34.73 -24.67 33.62
CA ARG A 140 -35.96 -25.40 33.20
C ARG A 140 -37.11 -24.56 32.59
N ALA A 141 -37.89 -25.08 31.62
CA ALA A 141 -37.85 -26.38 30.89
C ALA A 141 -38.41 -26.24 29.46
N MET A 142 -38.23 -27.29 28.64
CA MET A 142 -38.73 -27.42 27.26
C MET A 142 -40.17 -27.98 27.20
N GLU A 143 -40.91 -27.65 26.13
CA GLU A 143 -41.92 -28.52 25.50
C GLU A 143 -42.01 -28.22 23.98
N ALA A 144 -42.61 -29.09 23.16
CA ALA A 144 -42.39 -29.09 21.70
C ALA A 144 -43.52 -29.75 20.85
N VAL A 145 -43.42 -29.58 19.51
CA VAL A 145 -44.14 -30.24 18.38
C VAL A 145 -45.68 -30.06 18.33
N PRO A 146 -46.37 -30.31 17.17
CA PRO A 146 -45.94 -30.82 15.86
C PRO A 146 -46.25 -29.90 14.64
N ALA A 147 -46.14 -30.43 13.42
CA ALA A 147 -46.28 -29.73 12.12
C ALA A 147 -47.29 -30.42 11.18
N GLU A 148 -47.73 -29.72 10.12
CA GLU A 148 -48.33 -30.12 8.81
C GLU A 148 -48.86 -28.82 8.14
N MET A 149 -49.11 -28.62 6.82
CA MET A 149 -48.72 -29.27 5.55
C MET A 149 -48.91 -28.25 4.38
N LEU A 150 -48.43 -28.63 3.18
CA LEU A 150 -48.58 -28.05 1.81
C LEU A 150 -49.83 -27.16 1.55
N GLY A 151 -49.83 -26.13 0.69
CA GLY A 151 -48.80 -25.56 -0.21
C GLY A 151 -49.37 -25.21 -1.61
N GLU A 152 -48.99 -24.06 -2.21
CA GLU A 152 -49.28 -23.73 -3.63
C GLU A 152 -48.30 -22.68 -4.20
N ALA A 153 -48.18 -22.55 -5.52
CA ALA A 153 -47.03 -21.91 -6.20
C ALA A 153 -47.32 -20.54 -6.86
N PHE A 154 -46.30 -19.68 -6.90
CA PHE A 154 -46.27 -18.40 -7.64
C PHE A 154 -45.00 -18.32 -8.52
N PRO A 155 -44.99 -17.50 -9.61
CA PRO A 155 -44.09 -17.70 -10.75
C PRO A 155 -42.63 -17.22 -10.52
N GLU A 156 -41.72 -17.85 -11.25
CA GLU A 156 -40.28 -17.57 -11.20
C GLU A 156 -39.89 -16.24 -11.87
N PRO A 157 -39.00 -15.43 -11.25
CA PRO A 157 -38.23 -14.41 -11.95
C PRO A 157 -37.05 -15.06 -12.74
N PRO A 158 -36.53 -14.42 -13.79
CA PRO A 158 -35.59 -15.05 -14.72
C PRO A 158 -34.24 -15.42 -14.07
N GLY A 159 -33.76 -16.62 -14.38
CA GLY A 159 -32.43 -17.08 -13.99
C GLY A 159 -31.28 -16.43 -14.78
N PRO A 160 -30.03 -16.55 -14.30
CA PRO A 160 -28.84 -16.12 -15.04
C PRO A 160 -28.65 -16.96 -16.32
N PRO A 161 -27.91 -16.45 -17.32
CA PRO A 161 -27.67 -17.17 -18.57
C PRO A 161 -26.88 -18.47 -18.33
N PRO A 162 -27.13 -19.52 -19.16
CA PRO A 162 -26.41 -20.79 -19.04
C PRO A 162 -24.95 -20.63 -19.46
N PHE A 163 -24.04 -21.26 -18.71
CA PHE A 163 -22.67 -21.50 -19.17
C PHE A 163 -22.63 -22.71 -20.10
N ALA A 164 -21.68 -22.73 -21.03
CA ALA A 164 -21.37 -23.91 -21.82
C ALA A 164 -20.80 -25.02 -20.93
N PRO A 165 -20.98 -26.31 -21.27
CA PRO A 165 -20.32 -27.40 -20.55
C PRO A 165 -18.80 -27.33 -20.74
N ASP A 166 -18.06 -27.80 -19.75
CA ASP A 166 -16.61 -27.92 -19.81
C ASP A 166 -16.20 -28.91 -20.92
N GLU A 167 -15.25 -28.53 -21.77
CA GLU A 167 -14.52 -29.45 -22.64
C GLU A 167 -13.23 -29.87 -21.92
N ASP A 168 -13.03 -31.18 -21.76
CA ASP A 168 -11.75 -31.74 -21.28
C ASP A 168 -10.61 -31.34 -22.24
N TYR A 169 -9.51 -30.80 -21.70
CA TYR A 169 -8.25 -30.67 -22.42
C TYR A 169 -7.10 -31.23 -21.60
N ASP A 170 -6.47 -32.26 -22.15
CA ASP A 170 -5.27 -32.90 -21.61
C ASP A 170 -4.02 -32.00 -21.74
N ASP A 171 -2.97 -32.40 -21.03
CA ASP A 171 -1.62 -31.82 -21.05
C ASP A 171 -0.87 -32.14 -22.36
N ASP A 172 -0.65 -31.14 -23.23
CA ASP A 172 0.45 -31.15 -24.22
C ASP A 172 0.68 -29.80 -24.94
N GLY A 173 1.93 -29.31 -24.93
CA GLY A 173 2.58 -28.70 -26.11
C GLY A 173 2.31 -27.25 -26.60
N GLU A 174 3.38 -26.44 -26.58
CA GLU A 174 3.70 -25.27 -27.45
C GLU A 174 2.91 -23.93 -27.34
N GLU A 175 3.63 -22.84 -27.03
CA GLU A 175 3.19 -21.47 -27.29
C GLU A 175 3.06 -21.17 -28.80
N LYS A 176 1.93 -20.57 -29.23
CA LYS A 176 1.88 -19.74 -30.46
C LYS A 176 1.03 -18.50 -30.27
N THR A 177 1.66 -17.33 -30.35
CA THR A 177 1.00 -16.03 -30.36
C THR A 177 0.24 -15.78 -31.67
N ALA A 178 -1.04 -15.42 -31.59
CA ALA A 178 -1.82 -14.90 -32.71
C ALA A 178 -2.54 -13.61 -32.29
N ALA A 179 -2.45 -12.57 -33.12
CA ALA A 179 -3.09 -11.28 -32.84
C ALA A 179 -4.56 -11.27 -33.30
N LEU A 180 -5.47 -10.88 -32.41
CA LEU A 180 -6.87 -10.62 -32.75
C LEU A 180 -7.02 -9.24 -33.41
N ASN A 181 -7.82 -9.20 -34.48
CA ASN A 181 -8.01 -8.00 -35.31
C ASN A 181 -9.24 -7.21 -34.83
N ILE A 182 -9.11 -5.89 -34.69
CA ILE A 182 -10.08 -5.03 -33.98
C ILE A 182 -11.35 -4.73 -34.81
N ALA A 183 -11.43 -5.23 -36.04
CA ALA A 183 -12.49 -4.91 -36.99
C ALA A 183 -13.87 -5.57 -36.72
N ASP A 184 -13.91 -6.72 -36.04
CA ASP A 184 -15.08 -7.59 -35.98
C ASP A 184 -15.90 -7.52 -34.67
N LEU A 185 -15.72 -6.45 -33.87
CA LEU A 185 -16.55 -6.21 -32.68
C LEU A 185 -17.92 -5.60 -33.05
N PRO A 186 -19.05 -6.14 -32.54
CA PRO A 186 -20.37 -5.60 -32.83
C PRO A 186 -20.58 -4.23 -32.15
N LYS A 187 -21.19 -3.30 -32.87
CA LYS A 187 -21.54 -1.97 -32.35
C LYS A 187 -22.72 -2.07 -31.39
N PHE A 188 -22.60 -1.41 -30.23
CA PHE A 188 -23.69 -1.22 -29.28
C PHE A 188 -24.26 0.20 -29.42
N ASP A 189 -25.58 0.31 -29.62
CA ASP A 189 -26.28 1.58 -29.52
C ASP A 189 -26.52 1.95 -28.05
N GLY A 190 -26.45 3.25 -27.75
CA GLY A 190 -26.61 3.79 -26.39
C GLY A 190 -28.08 3.88 -25.93
N PRO A 191 -28.33 3.90 -24.60
CA PRO A 191 -29.68 4.01 -24.05
C PRO A 191 -30.30 5.41 -24.30
N PRO A 192 -31.64 5.49 -24.43
CA PRO A 192 -32.34 6.76 -24.70
C PRO A 192 -32.40 7.69 -23.47
N PRO A 193 -32.50 9.02 -23.67
CA PRO A 193 -32.53 10.00 -22.58
C PRO A 193 -33.89 10.03 -21.86
N MET A 194 -33.86 10.26 -20.54
CA MET A 194 -35.06 10.48 -19.71
C MET A 194 -35.58 11.94 -19.81
N PRO A 195 -36.89 12.18 -19.59
CA PRO A 195 -37.51 13.48 -19.79
C PRO A 195 -37.14 14.53 -18.73
N ALA A 196 -37.10 15.80 -19.15
CA ALA A 196 -36.73 16.92 -18.29
C ALA A 196 -37.83 17.31 -17.29
N ALA A 197 -37.44 17.63 -16.05
CA ALA A 197 -38.35 18.09 -15.01
C ALA A 197 -38.81 19.54 -15.24
N ALA A 198 -40.12 19.78 -15.25
CA ALA A 198 -40.70 21.11 -15.37
C ALA A 198 -40.51 21.94 -14.09
N LYS A 199 -39.92 23.14 -14.20
CA LYS A 199 -39.89 24.14 -13.10
C LYS A 199 -41.01 25.16 -13.29
N ALA A 200 -41.75 25.45 -12.22
CA ALA A 200 -42.91 26.32 -12.23
C ALA A 200 -42.55 27.82 -12.41
N THR A 201 -43.45 28.57 -13.05
CA THR A 201 -43.19 29.93 -13.52
C THR A 201 -43.56 31.01 -12.51
N GLN A 202 -42.63 31.92 -12.24
CA GLN A 202 -42.84 33.29 -11.72
C GLN A 202 -41.48 34.04 -11.89
N LYS A 203 -41.39 35.33 -12.23
CA LYS A 203 -42.39 36.41 -12.33
C LYS A 203 -41.77 37.62 -13.05
N GLN A 204 -42.39 38.18 -14.11
CA GLN A 204 -42.30 39.61 -14.52
C GLN A 204 -43.06 39.91 -15.83
N PRO A 205 -43.70 41.08 -15.98
CA PRO A 205 -44.16 41.62 -17.27
C PRO A 205 -43.19 42.69 -17.82
N ALA A 206 -43.01 42.74 -19.15
CA ALA A 206 -42.37 43.85 -19.87
C ALA A 206 -43.41 44.89 -20.33
N PRO A 207 -42.98 46.07 -20.84
CA PRO A 207 -43.34 46.36 -22.24
C PRO A 207 -42.36 47.24 -23.07
N GLN A 208 -42.48 47.08 -24.41
CA GLN A 208 -42.24 48.05 -25.51
C GLN A 208 -40.83 48.31 -26.10
N ALA A 209 -40.86 48.64 -27.41
CA ALA A 209 -39.82 48.87 -28.43
C ALA A 209 -40.55 49.42 -29.71
N PRO A 210 -39.99 49.49 -30.95
CA PRO A 210 -38.61 49.58 -31.45
C PRO A 210 -38.41 51.02 -32.02
N PRO A 211 -38.18 51.40 -33.31
CA PRO A 211 -37.53 50.83 -34.54
C PRO A 211 -36.08 51.43 -34.71
N GLN A 212 -35.32 51.46 -35.84
CA GLN A 212 -35.44 51.23 -37.30
C GLN A 212 -34.19 50.42 -37.79
N ARG A 213 -34.22 49.55 -38.82
CA ARG A 213 -34.08 49.73 -40.30
C ARG A 213 -32.83 50.53 -40.74
N VAL A 214 -32.04 50.10 -41.75
CA VAL A 214 -32.40 49.64 -43.14
C VAL A 214 -31.65 48.34 -43.58
N ALA A 215 -32.04 47.74 -44.73
CA ALA A 215 -31.53 46.52 -45.41
C ALA A 215 -31.84 46.63 -46.94
N PRO A 216 -31.73 45.62 -47.84
CA PRO A 216 -31.13 44.26 -47.83
C PRO A 216 -29.82 44.21 -48.68
N GLU A 217 -29.35 43.24 -49.52
CA GLU A 217 -29.73 41.94 -50.19
C GLU A 217 -28.41 41.09 -50.35
N ASP A 218 -28.28 39.83 -50.82
CA ASP A 218 -29.15 38.76 -51.36
C ASP A 218 -28.53 37.34 -51.06
N VAL A 219 -29.03 36.22 -51.63
CA VAL A 219 -28.61 34.81 -51.36
C VAL A 219 -28.50 33.94 -52.64
N PRO A 220 -27.61 32.91 -52.68
CA PRO A 220 -28.03 31.59 -53.22
C PRO A 220 -27.56 30.37 -52.39
N THR A 221 -28.18 29.21 -52.64
CA THR A 221 -28.12 27.97 -51.83
C THR A 221 -27.21 26.85 -52.37
N ALA A 222 -26.96 25.83 -51.53
CA ALA A 222 -26.11 24.66 -51.83
C ALA A 222 -26.90 23.42 -52.35
N PRO A 223 -26.20 22.39 -52.88
CA PRO A 223 -26.70 21.02 -52.92
C PRO A 223 -25.70 19.92 -52.44
N THR A 224 -26.23 18.68 -52.30
CA THR A 224 -25.61 17.48 -51.70
C THR A 224 -25.17 16.43 -52.77
N PRO A 225 -24.20 15.51 -52.54
CA PRO A 225 -23.57 14.68 -53.60
C PRO A 225 -23.94 13.17 -53.66
N ALA A 226 -23.77 12.53 -54.84
CA ALA A 226 -23.59 11.08 -55.19
C ALA A 226 -23.73 10.90 -56.75
N PRO A 227 -23.62 9.71 -57.43
CA PRO A 227 -23.10 8.35 -57.13
C PRO A 227 -22.07 7.80 -58.21
N PRO A 228 -21.64 6.50 -58.24
CA PRO A 228 -20.54 5.98 -59.11
C PRO A 228 -20.89 4.84 -60.14
N ARG A 229 -19.95 4.47 -61.06
CA ARG A 229 -19.69 3.19 -61.83
C ARG A 229 -18.55 3.41 -62.89
N ALA A 230 -17.68 2.51 -63.41
CA ALA A 230 -17.57 1.04 -63.67
C ALA A 230 -18.17 0.54 -65.03
N ALA A 231 -17.55 -0.30 -65.91
CA ALA A 231 -16.22 -0.98 -66.07
C ALA A 231 -16.13 -1.60 -67.53
N ALA A 232 -15.23 -2.50 -68.05
CA ALA A 232 -14.12 -3.33 -67.50
C ALA A 232 -12.93 -3.76 -68.46
N PRO A 233 -13.05 -4.55 -69.58
CA PRO A 233 -12.05 -5.61 -69.93
C PRO A 233 -11.62 -5.72 -71.44
N PRO A 234 -10.88 -6.76 -71.95
CA PRO A 234 -10.15 -7.92 -71.37
C PRO A 234 -8.61 -7.90 -71.73
N THR A 235 -7.72 -8.92 -71.62
CA THR A 235 -7.82 -10.41 -71.51
C THR A 235 -6.57 -11.08 -70.87
N ASP A 236 -6.79 -12.08 -70.01
CA ASP A 236 -6.03 -13.30 -69.59
C ASP A 236 -4.47 -13.48 -69.61
N ALA A 237 -3.94 -13.84 -68.42
CA ALA A 237 -3.10 -15.02 -68.05
C ALA A 237 -1.77 -15.36 -68.81
N PRO A 238 -0.68 -15.87 -68.14
CA PRO A 238 -0.71 -16.86 -67.05
C PRO A 238 0.29 -16.71 -65.87
N THR A 239 0.34 -17.74 -65.02
CA THR A 239 0.98 -17.91 -63.69
C THR A 239 2.52 -18.02 -63.66
N ILE A 240 3.20 -17.64 -62.55
CA ILE A 240 4.19 -18.43 -61.74
C ILE A 240 5.12 -17.58 -60.80
N ALA A 241 5.31 -18.09 -59.57
CA ALA A 241 6.42 -17.90 -58.59
C ALA A 241 6.75 -16.54 -57.94
N SER A 242 7.26 -16.63 -56.70
CA SER A 242 7.83 -15.55 -55.89
C SER A 242 9.36 -15.67 -55.77
N PRO A 243 10.15 -14.59 -55.96
CA PRO A 243 11.56 -14.51 -55.56
C PRO A 243 11.69 -13.88 -54.15
N LYS A 244 12.33 -14.56 -53.18
CA LYS A 244 13.78 -14.61 -52.91
C LYS A 244 14.42 -13.31 -52.41
N VAL A 245 14.80 -13.32 -51.13
CA VAL A 245 16.01 -12.66 -50.60
C VAL A 245 16.94 -13.78 -50.10
N SER A 246 18.26 -13.63 -50.26
CA SER A 246 19.23 -14.73 -50.09
C SER A 246 20.13 -14.55 -48.88
N ALA A 247 20.36 -15.65 -48.15
CA ALA A 247 21.43 -15.75 -47.14
C ALA A 247 22.81 -15.93 -47.80
N PRO A 248 23.89 -15.65 -47.05
CA PRO A 248 24.78 -16.75 -46.65
C PRO A 248 25.25 -16.62 -45.19
N ALA A 249 25.74 -17.66 -44.51
CA ALA A 249 25.61 -19.11 -44.70
C ALA A 249 25.90 -19.79 -43.35
N GLN A 250 25.27 -20.93 -43.06
CA GLN A 250 25.49 -21.63 -41.78
C GLN A 250 26.85 -22.35 -41.76
N ARG A 251 27.61 -22.17 -40.67
CA ARG A 251 28.66 -23.08 -40.25
C ARG A 251 28.33 -23.56 -38.85
N ALA A 252 28.15 -24.87 -38.67
CA ALA A 252 27.72 -25.44 -37.40
C ALA A 252 28.71 -25.15 -36.27
N GLN A 253 28.19 -24.74 -35.12
CA GLN A 253 28.87 -24.77 -33.83
C GLN A 253 27.93 -25.43 -32.81
N ALA A 254 28.50 -26.24 -31.91
CA ALA A 254 27.71 -26.99 -30.95
C ALA A 254 27.05 -26.08 -29.90
N LYS A 255 25.88 -26.50 -29.39
CA LYS A 255 25.25 -25.91 -28.21
C LYS A 255 26.22 -26.01 -27.03
N LYS A 256 26.85 -24.89 -26.67
CA LYS A 256 27.70 -24.79 -25.49
C LYS A 256 26.86 -24.22 -24.35
N GLU A 257 26.76 -24.94 -23.26
CA GLU A 257 26.16 -24.42 -22.03
C GLU A 257 26.96 -23.20 -21.53
N PRO A 258 26.32 -22.27 -20.79
CA PRO A 258 27.07 -21.27 -20.05
C PRO A 258 28.01 -22.00 -19.09
N ALA A 259 29.30 -21.67 -19.14
CA ALA A 259 30.23 -22.21 -18.17
C ALA A 259 29.83 -21.76 -16.75
N PRO A 260 30.04 -22.58 -15.71
CA PRO A 260 29.94 -22.09 -14.34
C PRO A 260 30.86 -20.89 -14.15
N ALA A 261 30.53 -20.02 -13.20
CA ALA A 261 31.45 -18.98 -12.77
C ALA A 261 32.77 -19.63 -12.32
N PRO A 262 33.93 -18.99 -12.56
CA PRO A 262 35.20 -19.53 -12.10
C PRO A 262 35.17 -19.63 -10.57
N GLU A 263 35.28 -20.84 -10.06
CA GLU A 263 35.65 -21.09 -8.67
C GLU A 263 37.01 -20.40 -8.43
N PRO A 264 37.23 -19.75 -7.27
CA PRO A 264 38.52 -19.15 -6.96
C PRO A 264 39.58 -20.25 -6.92
N GLU A 265 40.68 -20.07 -7.67
CA GLU A 265 41.82 -20.98 -7.60
C GLU A 265 42.35 -21.01 -6.15
N ALA A 266 42.41 -22.21 -5.57
CA ALA A 266 42.81 -22.38 -4.18
C ALA A 266 44.26 -21.91 -3.97
N ALA A 267 44.41 -20.78 -3.27
CA ALA A 267 45.71 -20.23 -2.90
C ALA A 267 46.25 -20.95 -1.65
N ASP A 268 47.50 -21.41 -1.70
CA ASP A 268 48.15 -22.05 -0.55
C ASP A 268 48.28 -21.09 0.66
N GLY A 269 47.84 -21.56 1.83
CA GLY A 269 48.59 -21.31 3.08
C GLY A 269 47.97 -20.41 4.15
N ALA A 270 46.80 -19.82 3.97
CA ALA A 270 46.10 -19.08 5.03
C ALA A 270 44.56 -19.15 4.85
N PRO A 271 43.76 -19.24 5.93
CA PRO A 271 42.31 -19.05 5.86
C PRO A 271 41.99 -17.64 5.33
N SER A 272 40.94 -17.50 4.53
CA SER A 272 40.38 -16.19 4.23
C SER A 272 39.59 -15.66 5.44
N GLU A 273 39.32 -14.35 5.48
CA GLU A 273 38.47 -13.76 6.52
C GLU A 273 37.05 -14.41 6.53
N LEU A 274 36.57 -14.87 5.37
CA LEU A 274 35.28 -15.57 5.25
C LEU A 274 35.32 -16.96 5.89
N ASP A 275 36.44 -17.68 5.82
CA ASP A 275 36.60 -18.99 6.46
C ASP A 275 36.65 -18.84 7.98
N ALA A 276 37.41 -17.85 8.48
CA ALA A 276 37.48 -17.52 9.90
C ALA A 276 36.11 -17.10 10.48
N TRP A 277 35.34 -16.30 9.74
CA TRP A 277 33.96 -16.00 10.13
C TRP A 277 33.04 -17.23 10.08
N SER A 278 33.23 -18.16 9.15
CA SER A 278 32.45 -19.41 9.08
C SER A 278 32.67 -20.28 10.32
N GLU A 279 33.91 -20.49 10.73
CA GLU A 279 34.26 -21.21 11.97
C GLU A 279 33.72 -20.52 13.23
N TRP A 280 33.81 -19.19 13.28
CA TRP A 280 33.26 -18.39 14.39
C TRP A 280 31.72 -18.50 14.48
N ASN A 281 31.01 -18.30 13.38
CA ASN A 281 29.55 -18.38 13.33
C ASN A 281 29.04 -19.78 13.73
N ALA A 282 29.72 -20.84 13.29
CA ALA A 282 29.42 -22.21 13.72
C ALA A 282 29.66 -22.43 15.22
N THR A 283 30.71 -21.82 15.78
CA THR A 283 31.02 -21.85 17.21
C THR A 283 29.93 -21.15 18.04
N VAL A 284 29.48 -19.96 17.63
CA VAL A 284 28.37 -19.24 18.27
C VAL A 284 27.08 -20.07 18.21
N ALA A 285 26.74 -20.62 17.04
CA ALA A 285 25.55 -21.45 16.84
C ALA A 285 25.50 -22.67 17.78
N LEU A 286 26.61 -23.39 17.91
CA LEU A 286 26.74 -24.55 18.81
C LEU A 286 26.47 -24.18 20.27
N VAL A 287 27.01 -23.05 20.75
CA VAL A 287 26.78 -22.61 22.14
C VAL A 287 25.34 -22.12 22.34
N VAL A 288 24.76 -21.39 21.37
CA VAL A 288 23.36 -20.96 21.42
C VAL A 288 22.41 -22.16 21.49
N GLU A 289 22.63 -23.21 20.69
CA GLU A 289 21.85 -24.47 20.79
C GLU A 289 22.08 -25.16 22.14
N ALA A 290 23.34 -25.25 22.61
CA ALA A 290 23.67 -25.85 23.90
C ALA A 290 23.02 -25.11 25.09
N VAL A 291 22.71 -23.81 24.98
CA VAL A 291 21.92 -23.06 25.96
C VAL A 291 20.41 -23.26 25.75
N MET A 292 19.90 -23.12 24.53
CA MET A 292 18.46 -23.22 24.23
C MET A 292 17.88 -24.63 24.45
N THR A 293 18.70 -25.68 24.42
CA THR A 293 18.30 -27.04 24.85
C THR A 293 18.06 -27.16 26.36
N ARG A 294 18.61 -26.24 27.17
CA ARG A 294 18.51 -26.24 28.64
C ARG A 294 17.38 -25.37 29.19
N THR A 295 16.88 -24.42 28.39
CA THR A 295 15.83 -23.47 28.80
C THR A 295 14.82 -23.21 27.69
N LYS A 296 13.54 -23.12 28.06
CA LYS A 296 12.45 -22.68 27.18
C LYS A 296 11.81 -21.36 27.64
N ASN A 297 12.40 -20.74 28.66
CA ASN A 297 11.93 -19.47 29.22
C ASN A 297 12.74 -18.31 28.63
N GLU A 298 12.15 -17.13 28.63
CA GLU A 298 12.91 -15.89 28.42
C GLU A 298 14.03 -15.76 29.45
N LEU A 299 15.19 -15.26 29.00
CA LEU A 299 16.38 -15.08 29.82
C LEU A 299 16.61 -13.60 30.09
N THR A 300 17.07 -13.29 31.30
CA THR A 300 17.75 -12.02 31.56
C THR A 300 19.20 -12.07 31.05
N TRP A 301 19.81 -10.90 30.85
CA TRP A 301 21.23 -10.80 30.45
C TRP A 301 22.17 -11.57 31.38
N GLU A 302 21.96 -11.46 32.70
CA GLU A 302 22.77 -12.17 33.70
C GLU A 302 22.62 -13.71 33.58
N GLN A 303 21.38 -14.20 33.37
CA GLN A 303 21.13 -15.63 33.18
C GLN A 303 21.68 -16.15 31.84
N ALA A 304 21.57 -15.36 30.77
CA ALA A 304 22.14 -15.69 29.47
C ALA A 304 23.67 -15.80 29.55
N GLN A 305 24.32 -14.86 30.25
CA GLN A 305 25.76 -14.88 30.48
C GLN A 305 26.18 -16.13 31.29
N GLN A 306 25.55 -16.39 32.43
CA GLN A 306 25.83 -17.58 33.26
C GLN A 306 25.62 -18.91 32.51
N LEU A 307 24.63 -18.97 31.60
CA LEU A 307 24.38 -20.15 30.78
C LEU A 307 25.38 -20.29 29.62
N ALA A 308 25.74 -19.19 28.95
CA ALA A 308 26.76 -19.14 27.91
C ALA A 308 28.13 -19.54 28.47
N ASP A 309 28.55 -18.94 29.59
CA ASP A 309 29.73 -19.33 30.36
C ASP A 309 29.77 -20.85 30.59
N SER A 310 28.69 -21.40 31.16
CA SER A 310 28.56 -22.82 31.50
C SER A 310 28.51 -23.74 30.27
N ALA A 311 28.02 -23.27 29.13
CA ALA A 311 27.99 -24.02 27.87
C ALA A 311 29.37 -24.05 27.20
N ILE A 312 30.05 -22.90 27.09
CA ILE A 312 31.43 -22.79 26.56
C ILE A 312 32.38 -23.62 27.43
N ASP A 313 32.26 -23.52 28.76
CA ASP A 313 33.04 -24.32 29.70
C ASP A 313 32.83 -25.83 29.53
N GLN A 314 31.71 -26.28 28.96
CA GLN A 314 31.46 -27.70 28.69
C GLN A 314 31.99 -28.10 27.31
N ALA A 315 31.75 -27.29 26.28
CA ALA A 315 32.21 -27.53 24.91
C ALA A 315 33.75 -27.56 24.79
N VAL A 316 34.46 -26.70 25.54
CA VAL A 316 35.93 -26.74 25.64
C VAL A 316 36.43 -27.99 26.41
N LYS A 317 35.62 -28.57 27.29
CA LYS A 317 35.97 -29.79 28.06
C LYS A 317 35.65 -31.09 27.30
N SER A 318 34.70 -31.08 26.38
CA SER A 318 34.47 -32.17 25.40
C SER A 318 35.41 -32.11 24.19
N GLY A 319 35.89 -30.91 23.85
CA GLY A 319 36.74 -30.66 22.68
C GLY A 319 35.97 -30.22 21.42
N ASP A 320 34.71 -29.82 21.59
CA ASP A 320 33.87 -29.27 20.51
C ASP A 320 34.24 -27.81 20.17
N ILE A 321 34.92 -27.10 21.07
CA ILE A 321 35.46 -25.75 20.90
C ILE A 321 36.94 -25.72 21.31
N ALA A 322 37.76 -24.98 20.58
CA ALA A 322 39.19 -24.81 20.87
C ALA A 322 39.44 -24.12 22.22
N ALA A 323 40.48 -24.54 22.94
CA ALA A 323 40.77 -24.05 24.30
C ALA A 323 41.38 -22.63 24.35
N ASP A 324 41.79 -22.12 23.19
CA ASP A 324 42.37 -20.80 22.94
C ASP A 324 41.40 -19.83 22.22
N VAL A 325 40.11 -20.18 22.13
CA VAL A 325 39.04 -19.30 21.61
C VAL A 325 38.96 -17.99 22.40
N GLU A 326 38.60 -16.89 21.72
CA GLU A 326 38.37 -15.57 22.34
C GLU A 326 37.10 -15.57 23.21
N ARG A 327 37.23 -16.14 24.41
CA ARG A 327 36.11 -16.47 25.31
C ARG A 327 35.23 -15.27 25.67
N GLU A 328 35.79 -14.07 25.79
CA GLU A 328 35.00 -12.86 26.11
C GLU A 328 34.11 -12.45 24.93
N ALA A 329 34.65 -12.44 23.70
CA ALA A 329 33.87 -12.18 22.49
C ALA A 329 32.83 -13.28 22.21
N LEU A 330 33.16 -14.55 22.45
CA LEU A 330 32.23 -15.66 22.27
C LEU A 330 31.07 -15.59 23.28
N VAL A 331 31.31 -15.15 24.53
CA VAL A 331 30.24 -14.90 25.50
C VAL A 331 29.34 -13.76 25.02
N ASP A 332 29.90 -12.64 24.55
CA ASP A 332 29.09 -11.47 24.15
C ASP A 332 28.22 -11.76 22.91
N ASP A 333 28.77 -12.42 21.88
CA ASP A 333 28.03 -12.87 20.70
C ASP A 333 26.87 -13.83 21.06
N VAL A 334 27.14 -14.82 21.91
CA VAL A 334 26.11 -15.77 22.36
C VAL A 334 25.04 -15.09 23.21
N VAL A 335 25.41 -14.15 24.08
CA VAL A 335 24.45 -13.42 24.92
C VAL A 335 23.61 -12.46 24.09
N THR A 336 24.21 -11.72 23.16
CA THR A 336 23.47 -10.85 22.23
C THR A 336 22.53 -11.63 21.31
N GLU A 337 22.87 -12.85 20.89
CA GLU A 337 21.95 -13.78 20.21
C GLU A 337 20.79 -14.26 21.10
N LEU A 338 21.09 -14.65 22.34
CA LEU A 338 20.09 -15.15 23.28
C LEU A 338 19.08 -14.06 23.70
N VAL A 339 19.55 -12.86 24.06
CA VAL A 339 18.70 -11.79 24.66
C VAL A 339 18.76 -10.43 23.97
N GLY A 340 19.79 -10.13 23.19
CA GLY A 340 20.00 -8.85 22.48
C GLY A 340 19.50 -8.85 21.03
N LEU A 341 20.22 -8.18 20.14
CA LEU A 341 19.90 -8.11 18.70
C LEU A 341 20.84 -8.97 17.82
N GLY A 342 21.61 -9.88 18.44
CA GLY A 342 22.61 -10.71 17.78
C GLY A 342 23.58 -9.87 16.93
N PRO A 343 23.95 -10.34 15.71
CA PRO A 343 24.82 -9.62 14.79
C PRO A 343 24.36 -8.19 14.41
N LEU A 344 23.10 -7.82 14.67
CA LEU A 344 22.63 -6.44 14.43
C LEU A 344 23.08 -5.48 15.54
N ALA A 345 23.45 -5.95 16.73
CA ALA A 345 23.85 -5.10 17.86
C ALA A 345 25.07 -4.22 17.50
N ASP A 346 26.16 -4.85 17.03
CA ASP A 346 27.38 -4.16 16.56
C ASP A 346 27.05 -3.11 15.50
N LEU A 347 26.27 -3.52 14.50
CA LEU A 347 25.89 -2.70 13.35
C LEU A 347 24.95 -1.54 13.72
N LEU A 348 24.22 -1.66 14.82
CA LEU A 348 23.37 -0.61 15.38
C LEU A 348 24.12 0.29 16.37
N ALA A 349 25.30 -0.11 16.85
CA ALA A 349 26.23 0.74 17.60
C ALA A 349 27.18 1.56 16.68
N ASP A 350 27.68 0.95 15.60
CA ASP A 350 28.68 1.52 14.67
C ASP A 350 28.13 2.69 13.83
N GLU A 351 28.52 3.93 14.12
CA GLU A 351 27.96 5.14 13.48
C GLU A 351 28.14 5.23 11.95
N GLU A 352 29.09 4.50 11.34
CA GLU A 352 29.31 4.56 9.89
C GLU A 352 28.27 3.77 9.08
N VAL A 353 27.58 2.82 9.73
CA VAL A 353 26.57 1.95 9.10
C VAL A 353 25.31 2.76 8.76
N GLN A 354 25.06 2.98 7.47
CA GLN A 354 23.93 3.80 7.00
C GLN A 354 22.65 2.98 6.79
N ARG A 355 22.82 1.68 6.49
CA ARG A 355 21.74 0.69 6.32
C ARG A 355 22.28 -0.71 6.62
N ILE A 356 21.42 -1.55 7.17
CA ILE A 356 21.58 -3.00 7.30
C ILE A 356 20.45 -3.66 6.51
N ALA A 357 20.71 -4.79 5.85
CA ALA A 357 19.68 -5.68 5.31
C ALA A 357 20.07 -7.14 5.60
N ALA A 358 19.19 -7.86 6.30
CA ALA A 358 19.27 -9.29 6.53
C ALA A 358 18.17 -10.01 5.74
N ASN A 359 18.55 -10.95 4.89
CA ASN A 359 17.65 -11.75 4.06
C ASN A 359 17.68 -13.20 4.59
N GLY A 360 16.91 -13.48 5.64
CA GLY A 360 17.08 -14.71 6.41
C GLY A 360 18.30 -14.67 7.35
N PRO A 361 18.60 -15.80 8.03
CA PRO A 361 19.66 -15.87 9.04
C PRO A 361 21.08 -15.75 8.47
N ASP A 362 21.33 -16.26 7.26
CA ASP A 362 22.69 -16.46 6.73
C ASP A 362 23.23 -15.28 5.89
N VAL A 363 22.38 -14.29 5.55
CA VAL A 363 22.71 -13.26 4.54
C VAL A 363 22.51 -11.85 5.08
N ILE A 364 23.53 -11.31 5.73
CA ILE A 364 23.57 -9.92 6.21
C ILE A 364 24.44 -9.06 5.28
N ARG A 365 23.92 -7.89 4.90
CA ARG A 365 24.64 -6.85 4.13
C ARG A 365 24.54 -5.49 4.80
N VAL A 366 25.60 -4.70 4.70
CA VAL A 366 25.69 -3.37 5.30
C VAL A 366 26.11 -2.32 4.27
N TRP A 367 25.73 -1.07 4.52
CA TRP A 367 26.08 0.07 3.68
C TRP A 367 26.92 1.08 4.46
N ARG A 368 28.24 1.06 4.25
CA ARG A 368 29.18 2.13 4.65
C ARG A 368 29.47 3.01 3.45
N GLY A 369 29.63 4.33 3.63
CA GLY A 369 29.97 5.25 2.52
C GLY A 369 29.01 5.24 1.31
N GLY A 370 27.81 4.67 1.45
CA GLY A 370 26.87 4.41 0.35
C GLY A 370 27.11 3.10 -0.44
N THR A 371 28.15 2.32 -0.14
CA THR A 371 28.53 1.08 -0.83
C THR A 371 28.12 -0.17 -0.06
N ALA A 372 27.64 -1.22 -0.74
CA ALA A 372 27.02 -2.39 -0.12
C ALA A 372 27.96 -3.60 -0.01
N GLU A 373 28.42 -3.91 1.20
CA GLU A 373 29.33 -5.03 1.51
C GLU A 373 28.57 -6.19 2.23
N PRO A 374 29.06 -7.44 2.15
CA PRO A 374 28.60 -8.51 3.04
C PRO A 374 29.12 -8.28 4.46
N TYR A 375 28.38 -8.72 5.48
CA TYR A 375 28.87 -8.78 6.85
C TYR A 375 29.36 -10.20 7.18
N GLY A 376 30.42 -10.32 7.98
CA GLY A 376 31.03 -11.61 8.31
C GLY A 376 30.24 -12.43 9.33
N ARG A 377 29.64 -11.76 10.33
CA ARG A 377 28.78 -12.40 11.32
C ARG A 377 27.38 -12.65 10.73
N VAL A 378 26.81 -13.81 11.02
CA VAL A 378 25.45 -14.22 10.61
C VAL A 378 24.65 -14.68 11.83
N PHE A 379 23.32 -14.83 11.70
CA PHE A 379 22.50 -15.23 12.83
C PHE A 379 22.71 -16.70 13.19
N ALA A 380 22.78 -17.02 14.48
CA ALA A 380 23.10 -18.35 15.01
C ALA A 380 22.14 -19.46 14.55
N SER A 381 20.90 -19.11 14.17
CA SER A 381 19.94 -20.00 13.48
C SER A 381 18.71 -19.22 13.03
N GLU A 382 17.88 -19.81 12.15
CA GLU A 382 16.54 -19.32 11.80
C GLU A 382 15.67 -19.02 13.04
N GLN A 383 15.73 -19.91 14.05
CA GLN A 383 15.02 -19.71 15.32
C GLN A 383 15.55 -18.51 16.11
N SER A 384 16.80 -18.13 15.93
CA SER A 384 17.42 -16.98 16.61
C SER A 384 17.13 -15.68 15.86
N PHE A 385 17.16 -15.72 14.54
CA PHE A 385 16.69 -14.67 13.66
C PHE A 385 15.22 -14.30 13.93
N GLU A 386 14.30 -15.26 14.03
CA GLU A 386 12.89 -14.96 14.38
C GLU A 386 12.72 -14.46 15.83
N ARG A 387 13.58 -14.84 16.79
CA ARG A 387 13.60 -14.23 18.14
C ARG A 387 14.02 -12.76 18.09
N ILE A 388 15.05 -12.43 17.33
CA ILE A 388 15.56 -11.05 17.17
C ILE A 388 14.56 -10.20 16.39
N LEU A 389 13.93 -10.75 15.35
CA LEU A 389 12.81 -10.15 14.63
C LEU A 389 11.64 -9.82 15.58
N ALA A 390 11.27 -10.76 16.47
CA ALA A 390 10.23 -10.53 17.46
C ALA A 390 10.60 -9.40 18.45
N ARG A 391 11.85 -9.35 18.92
CA ARG A 391 12.34 -8.26 19.78
C ARG A 391 12.30 -6.90 19.08
N LEU A 392 12.73 -6.82 17.81
CA LEU A 392 12.63 -5.60 17.00
C LEU A 392 11.17 -5.16 16.78
N ALA A 393 10.26 -6.10 16.54
CA ALA A 393 8.83 -5.81 16.41
C ALA A 393 8.21 -5.32 17.73
N MET A 394 8.66 -5.84 18.88
CA MET A 394 8.23 -5.37 20.20
C MET A 394 8.77 -3.97 20.52
N GLU A 395 10.03 -3.67 20.18
CA GLU A 395 10.60 -2.32 20.32
C GLU A 395 9.90 -1.31 19.38
N ALA A 396 9.45 -1.78 18.21
CA ALA A 396 8.56 -1.08 17.30
C ALA A 396 7.11 -0.90 17.79
N GLY A 397 6.74 -1.45 18.95
CA GLY A 397 5.43 -1.29 19.59
C GLY A 397 4.38 -2.36 19.29
N TYR A 398 4.74 -3.46 18.62
CA TYR A 398 3.80 -4.58 18.35
C TYR A 398 3.77 -5.60 19.50
N ALA A 399 2.60 -6.18 19.74
CA ALA A 399 2.46 -7.22 20.76
C ALA A 399 3.10 -8.55 20.33
N PRO A 400 3.65 -9.35 21.27
CA PRO A 400 4.17 -10.69 20.98
C PRO A 400 3.12 -11.57 20.29
N GLY A 401 3.50 -12.19 19.17
CA GLY A 401 2.60 -13.05 18.38
C GLY A 401 1.66 -12.33 17.41
N GLU A 402 1.40 -11.03 17.59
CA GLU A 402 0.54 -10.22 16.70
C GLU A 402 1.31 -9.47 15.61
N ILE A 403 2.59 -9.81 15.42
CA ILE A 403 3.51 -9.18 14.46
C ILE A 403 3.03 -9.42 13.02
N PRO A 404 2.60 -8.38 12.28
CA PRO A 404 2.06 -8.52 10.93
C PRO A 404 3.12 -8.98 9.92
N ALA A 405 2.66 -9.45 8.75
CA ALA A 405 3.55 -9.92 7.68
C ALA A 405 4.36 -8.80 7.00
N VAL A 406 4.00 -7.53 7.24
CA VAL A 406 4.83 -6.35 6.96
C VAL A 406 4.76 -5.43 8.18
N VAL A 407 5.93 -5.03 8.70
CA VAL A 407 6.10 -3.96 9.70
C VAL A 407 6.94 -2.86 9.06
N GLU A 408 6.45 -1.63 9.04
CA GLU A 408 7.22 -0.44 8.63
C GLU A 408 7.02 0.68 9.65
N THR A 409 8.11 1.11 10.29
CA THR A 409 8.05 2.04 11.45
C THR A 409 9.43 2.61 11.78
N THR A 410 9.54 3.39 12.86
CA THR A 410 10.80 3.94 13.39
C THR A 410 10.98 3.52 14.85
N LEU A 411 12.12 2.91 15.17
CA LEU A 411 12.50 2.53 16.54
C LEU A 411 12.68 3.77 17.44
N PRO A 412 12.60 3.64 18.78
CA PRO A 412 12.82 4.73 19.73
C PRO A 412 14.11 5.52 19.50
N HIS A 413 15.19 4.84 19.08
CA HIS A 413 16.49 5.43 18.75
C HIS A 413 16.57 6.04 17.33
N GLY A 414 15.43 6.19 16.63
CA GLY A 414 15.30 6.96 15.39
C GLY A 414 15.61 6.23 14.08
N ALA A 415 16.03 4.96 14.11
CA ALA A 415 16.21 4.17 12.90
C ALA A 415 14.87 3.68 12.34
N ALA A 416 14.67 3.83 11.03
CA ALA A 416 13.52 3.24 10.33
C ALA A 416 13.76 1.75 10.10
N ILE A 417 12.75 0.91 10.32
CA ILE A 417 12.80 -0.52 10.03
C ILE A 417 11.69 -0.92 9.06
N THR A 418 12.02 -1.86 8.18
CA THR A 418 11.07 -2.65 7.39
C THR A 418 11.31 -4.11 7.72
N ILE A 419 10.30 -4.83 8.21
CA ILE A 419 10.31 -6.29 8.37
C ILE A 419 9.27 -6.87 7.41
N VAL A 420 9.65 -7.85 6.60
CA VAL A 420 8.73 -8.61 5.73
C VAL A 420 8.83 -10.08 6.06
N ARG A 421 7.70 -10.73 6.38
CA ARG A 421 7.65 -12.12 6.86
C ARG A 421 6.93 -13.03 5.85
N PRO A 422 7.09 -14.35 5.92
CA PRO A 422 6.23 -15.29 5.22
C PRO A 422 4.74 -15.04 5.52
N PRO A 423 3.83 -15.20 4.53
CA PRO A 423 4.07 -15.70 3.17
C PRO A 423 4.38 -14.59 2.14
N ILE A 424 4.75 -13.38 2.56
CA ILE A 424 5.08 -12.28 1.64
C ILE A 424 6.55 -12.36 1.19
N ALA A 425 7.45 -12.61 2.14
CA ALA A 425 8.76 -13.15 1.82
C ALA A 425 8.64 -14.67 1.60
N SER A 426 9.14 -15.20 0.47
CA SER A 426 8.95 -16.61 0.09
C SER A 426 9.90 -17.57 0.80
N ASP A 427 11.13 -17.12 1.05
CA ASP A 427 12.25 -18.01 1.37
C ASP A 427 12.58 -17.96 2.87
N ALA A 428 12.71 -16.75 3.43
CA ALA A 428 12.89 -16.45 4.85
C ALA A 428 12.40 -15.01 5.13
N SER A 429 12.17 -14.66 6.40
CA SER A 429 11.87 -13.26 6.75
C SER A 429 13.02 -12.31 6.37
N ILE A 430 12.69 -11.06 6.08
CA ILE A 430 13.63 -10.00 5.68
C ILE A 430 13.56 -8.88 6.71
N ILE A 431 14.71 -8.38 7.16
CA ILE A 431 14.84 -7.21 8.03
C ILE A 431 15.71 -6.18 7.32
N VAL A 432 15.21 -4.98 7.11
CA VAL A 432 15.99 -3.82 6.64
C VAL A 432 15.93 -2.75 7.72
N VAL A 433 17.09 -2.25 8.15
CA VAL A 433 17.20 -1.12 9.08
C VAL A 433 17.94 0.03 8.40
N GLN A 434 17.44 1.25 8.55
CA GLN A 434 18.01 2.46 7.97
C GLN A 434 18.20 3.50 9.08
N ARG A 435 19.44 3.94 9.30
CA ARG A 435 19.73 4.98 10.29
C ARG A 435 19.27 6.35 9.76
N PRO A 436 18.79 7.25 10.64
CA PRO A 436 18.27 8.56 10.22
C PRO A 436 19.39 9.42 9.63
N ARG A 437 19.28 9.80 8.35
CA ARG A 437 20.34 10.52 7.63
C ARG A 437 20.33 12.04 7.87
N GLY A 438 20.87 12.42 9.03
CA GLY A 438 21.54 13.72 9.22
C GLY A 438 20.77 14.74 10.07
N ALA A 439 21.45 15.21 11.11
CA ALA A 439 20.98 16.28 12.01
C ALA A 439 21.59 17.66 11.72
N ALA A 440 22.22 17.86 10.55
CA ALA A 440 23.00 19.08 10.24
C ALA A 440 23.16 19.38 8.72
N ALA A 441 22.26 18.89 7.87
CA ALA A 441 22.34 19.16 6.43
C ALA A 441 21.81 20.57 6.10
N THR A 442 22.69 21.50 5.74
CA THR A 442 22.32 22.87 5.31
C THR A 442 22.61 23.11 3.84
N ALA A 443 21.89 24.05 3.22
CA ALA A 443 22.07 24.37 1.81
C ALA A 443 23.49 24.90 1.50
N GLU A 444 24.08 25.65 2.44
CA GLU A 444 25.48 26.07 2.39
C GLU A 444 26.46 24.89 2.44
N ARG A 445 26.22 23.92 3.33
CA ARG A 445 27.06 22.72 3.44
C ARG A 445 27.04 21.90 2.14
N LEU A 446 25.89 21.76 1.49
CA LEU A 446 25.78 21.08 0.20
C LEU A 446 26.56 21.78 -0.94
N VAL A 447 26.79 23.09 -0.88
CA VAL A 447 27.66 23.77 -1.84
C VAL A 447 29.13 23.58 -1.48
N ALA A 448 29.48 23.55 -0.18
CA ALA A 448 30.84 23.25 0.27
C ALA A 448 31.27 21.81 -0.08
N ASP A 449 30.36 20.84 0.05
CA ASP A 449 30.56 19.43 -0.37
C ASP A 449 30.41 19.22 -1.89
N GLY A 450 30.13 20.28 -2.66
CA GLY A 450 30.00 20.22 -4.12
C GLY A 450 28.75 19.48 -4.64
N VAL A 451 27.83 19.08 -3.76
CA VAL A 451 26.52 18.46 -4.10
C VAL A 451 25.63 19.44 -4.87
N LEU A 452 25.68 20.72 -4.51
CA LEU A 452 25.07 21.86 -5.21
C LEU A 452 26.15 22.78 -5.80
N THR A 453 25.77 23.57 -6.81
CA THR A 453 26.57 24.71 -7.28
C THR A 453 25.94 26.02 -6.80
N ARG A 454 26.70 27.13 -6.71
CA ARG A 454 26.13 28.44 -6.32
C ARG A 454 24.96 28.90 -7.20
N PRO A 455 24.97 28.74 -8.56
CA PRO A 455 23.81 29.04 -9.39
C PRO A 455 22.58 28.16 -9.09
N MET A 456 22.78 26.87 -8.76
CA MET A 456 21.67 26.00 -8.34
C MET A 456 21.09 26.42 -7.00
N LEU A 457 21.94 26.75 -6.02
CA LEU A 457 21.49 27.27 -4.73
C LEU A 457 20.67 28.54 -4.91
N GLY A 458 21.15 29.53 -5.66
CA GLY A 458 20.40 30.77 -5.90
C GLY A 458 19.07 30.57 -6.63
N ALA A 459 18.96 29.56 -7.51
CA ALA A 459 17.70 29.18 -8.14
C ALA A 459 16.71 28.52 -7.15
N LEU A 460 17.21 27.67 -6.26
CA LEU A 460 16.40 26.95 -5.27
C LEU A 460 15.98 27.86 -4.10
N GLU A 461 16.90 28.68 -3.58
CA GLU A 461 16.64 29.72 -2.59
C GLU A 461 15.57 30.69 -3.08
N LYS A 462 15.64 31.10 -4.35
CA LYS A 462 14.59 31.90 -4.95
C LYS A 462 13.25 31.15 -4.98
N ALA A 463 13.21 29.91 -5.47
CA ALA A 463 11.96 29.15 -5.54
C ALA A 463 11.30 28.94 -4.16
N VAL A 464 12.09 28.65 -3.11
CA VAL A 464 11.58 28.53 -1.73
C VAL A 464 11.00 29.86 -1.24
N LYS A 465 11.68 30.99 -1.49
CA LYS A 465 11.25 32.33 -1.05
C LYS A 465 10.08 32.91 -1.87
N ASP A 466 10.00 32.59 -3.15
CA ASP A 466 8.87 32.94 -4.04
C ASP A 466 7.61 32.09 -3.75
N GLY A 467 7.68 31.13 -2.81
CA GLY A 467 6.52 30.30 -2.41
C GLY A 467 6.17 29.20 -3.41
N GLN A 468 7.16 28.66 -4.11
CA GLN A 468 6.96 27.62 -5.13
C GLN A 468 6.98 26.19 -4.56
N ASN A 469 6.29 25.26 -5.23
CA ASN A 469 6.33 23.83 -4.92
C ASN A 469 7.61 23.18 -5.48
N VAL A 470 8.55 22.82 -4.61
CA VAL A 470 9.88 22.31 -4.97
C VAL A 470 9.99 20.81 -4.72
N VAL A 471 10.28 20.03 -5.75
CA VAL A 471 10.49 18.58 -5.67
C VAL A 471 11.96 18.19 -5.84
N VAL A 472 12.50 17.48 -4.87
CA VAL A 472 13.84 16.90 -4.84
C VAL A 472 13.78 15.50 -5.46
N ALA A 473 14.17 15.39 -6.73
CA ALA A 473 13.93 14.21 -7.55
C ALA A 473 15.21 13.40 -7.79
N GLY A 474 15.19 12.08 -7.57
CA GLY A 474 16.41 11.27 -7.72
C GLY A 474 16.22 9.75 -7.55
N PRO A 475 17.17 8.92 -8.01
CA PRO A 475 17.13 7.46 -7.80
C PRO A 475 17.25 7.09 -6.30
N PRO A 476 16.87 5.87 -5.89
CA PRO A 476 17.05 5.40 -4.51
C PRO A 476 18.49 5.58 -4.02
N GLY A 477 18.67 5.99 -2.76
CA GLY A 477 19.99 6.20 -2.16
C GLY A 477 20.71 7.50 -2.56
N SER A 478 20.22 8.28 -3.52
CA SER A 478 20.85 9.53 -3.99
C SER A 478 20.86 10.70 -2.98
N GLY A 479 20.47 10.51 -1.73
CA GLY A 479 20.47 11.58 -0.72
C GLY A 479 19.33 12.60 -0.86
N ARG A 480 18.19 12.22 -1.47
CA ARG A 480 17.01 13.09 -1.61
C ARG A 480 16.59 13.72 -0.26
N THR A 481 16.45 12.91 0.79
CA THR A 481 16.09 13.38 2.14
C THR A 481 17.09 14.41 2.68
N THR A 482 18.38 14.23 2.39
CA THR A 482 19.46 15.16 2.79
C THR A 482 19.39 16.49 2.04
N VAL A 483 19.05 16.47 0.74
CA VAL A 483 18.83 17.70 -0.03
C VAL A 483 17.51 18.38 0.36
N LEU A 484 16.47 17.63 0.68
CA LEU A 484 15.20 18.14 1.20
C LEU A 484 15.39 18.84 2.55
N ALA A 485 16.08 18.21 3.50
CA ALA A 485 16.44 18.82 4.79
C ALA A 485 17.29 20.09 4.61
N ALA A 486 18.22 20.09 3.66
CA ALA A 486 18.98 21.29 3.32
C ALA A 486 18.11 22.41 2.70
N LEU A 487 17.10 22.10 1.90
CA LEU A 487 16.14 23.09 1.41
C LEU A 487 15.26 23.67 2.54
N MET A 488 14.99 22.90 3.59
CA MET A 488 14.31 23.44 4.77
C MET A 488 15.16 24.53 5.47
N SER A 489 16.49 24.47 5.40
CA SER A 489 17.35 25.57 5.89
C SER A 489 17.30 26.87 5.07
N LEU A 490 16.42 26.94 4.05
CA LEU A 490 16.10 28.15 3.27
C LEU A 490 14.71 28.73 3.61
N VAL A 491 13.96 28.04 4.47
CA VAL A 491 12.65 28.42 5.04
C VAL A 491 12.90 29.23 6.32
N GLY A 492 12.16 30.31 6.55
CA GLY A 492 12.36 31.21 7.71
C GLY A 492 12.20 30.49 9.06
N ASP A 493 13.02 30.83 10.05
CA ASP A 493 12.99 30.22 11.40
C ASP A 493 11.65 30.44 12.14
N ASP A 494 10.87 31.41 11.70
CA ASP A 494 9.53 31.78 12.15
C ASP A 494 8.37 31.20 11.31
N GLU A 495 8.64 30.55 10.18
CA GLU A 495 7.62 29.82 9.40
C GLU A 495 7.23 28.51 10.12
N ARG A 496 5.92 28.26 10.26
CA ARG A 496 5.38 27.04 10.83
C ARG A 496 5.43 25.88 9.82
N LEU A 497 6.21 24.84 10.11
CA LEU A 497 6.33 23.66 9.24
C LEU A 497 5.40 22.53 9.65
N VAL A 498 4.71 21.94 8.68
CA VAL A 498 4.04 20.63 8.81
C VAL A 498 4.82 19.60 8.01
N ILE A 499 5.47 18.66 8.69
CA ILE A 499 6.19 17.55 8.07
C ILE A 499 5.26 16.34 8.01
N VAL A 500 4.95 15.87 6.80
CA VAL A 500 4.18 14.64 6.53
C VAL A 500 5.17 13.53 6.21
N ALA A 501 5.46 12.69 7.20
CA ALA A 501 6.49 11.66 7.13
C ALA A 501 6.24 10.56 8.17
N ASP A 502 6.50 9.30 7.80
CA ASP A 502 6.40 8.17 8.75
C ASP A 502 7.66 7.99 9.62
N GLY A 503 8.77 8.57 9.18
CA GLY A 503 10.09 8.43 9.79
C GLY A 503 10.60 9.70 10.46
N ARG A 504 11.61 9.52 11.31
CA ARG A 504 12.40 10.63 11.91
C ARG A 504 13.64 11.02 11.09
N GLU A 505 13.74 10.58 9.84
CA GLU A 505 14.88 10.92 8.94
C GLU A 505 15.06 12.44 8.76
N ILE A 506 13.96 13.19 8.66
CA ILE A 506 13.98 14.65 8.51
C ILE A 506 14.02 15.30 9.90
N VAL A 507 15.12 15.98 10.22
CA VAL A 507 15.31 16.74 11.47
C VAL A 507 15.36 18.25 11.14
N PRO A 508 14.29 19.02 11.38
CA PRO A 508 14.29 20.48 11.26
C PRO A 508 15.03 21.15 12.43
N HIS A 509 15.42 22.41 12.23
CA HIS A 509 15.94 23.29 13.28
C HIS A 509 14.92 24.35 13.74
N HIS A 510 13.82 24.50 13.01
CA HIS A 510 12.74 25.47 13.23
C HIS A 510 11.98 25.27 14.53
N GLN A 511 11.38 26.36 15.04
CA GLN A 511 10.77 26.38 16.37
C GLN A 511 9.34 25.84 16.40
N ASP A 512 8.51 26.14 15.39
CA ASP A 512 7.15 25.62 15.28
C ASP A 512 7.07 24.53 14.20
N VAL A 513 7.11 23.27 14.66
CA VAL A 513 7.09 22.07 13.81
C VAL A 513 5.99 21.13 14.28
N ALA A 514 5.01 20.91 13.41
CA ALA A 514 4.08 19.79 13.52
C ALA A 514 4.55 18.61 12.65
N ARG A 515 4.27 17.38 13.11
CA ARG A 515 4.52 16.15 12.33
C ARG A 515 3.24 15.34 12.18
N LEU A 516 3.05 14.73 11.02
CA LEU A 516 1.97 13.80 10.72
C LEU A 516 2.54 12.51 10.16
N ASN A 517 2.26 11.40 10.84
CA ASN A 517 2.48 10.06 10.30
C ASN A 517 1.37 9.74 9.29
N ARG A 518 1.69 8.94 8.27
CA ARG A 518 0.82 8.58 7.14
C ARG A 518 0.25 7.16 7.31
N THR A 519 1.10 6.24 7.76
CA THR A 519 0.81 4.79 7.87
C THR A 519 0.57 4.31 9.30
N GLN A 520 1.13 4.99 10.30
CA GLN A 520 1.00 4.64 11.74
C GLN A 520 -0.34 5.07 12.35
N VAL A 521 -1.42 5.13 11.56
CA VAL A 521 -2.73 5.70 11.94
C VAL A 521 -3.89 4.96 11.25
N ASP A 522 -5.00 4.74 11.96
CA ASP A 522 -6.22 4.08 11.42
C ASP A 522 -7.09 5.10 10.61
N VAL A 523 -6.45 5.81 9.67
CA VAL A 523 -7.08 6.72 8.69
C VAL A 523 -6.39 6.57 7.33
N SER A 524 -7.06 6.99 6.24
CA SER A 524 -6.42 6.98 4.92
C SER A 524 -5.29 8.03 4.81
N GLU A 525 -4.28 7.80 3.98
CA GLU A 525 -3.26 8.83 3.73
C GLU A 525 -3.87 10.13 3.19
N TYR A 526 -4.89 10.01 2.33
CA TYR A 526 -5.68 11.15 1.84
C TYR A 526 -6.36 11.94 2.97
N ASP A 527 -6.84 11.27 4.02
CA ASP A 527 -7.31 11.91 5.25
C ASP A 527 -6.20 12.70 5.96
N VAL A 528 -4.96 12.21 5.96
CA VAL A 528 -3.81 12.93 6.54
C VAL A 528 -3.50 14.19 5.72
N TYR A 529 -3.37 14.10 4.40
CA TYR A 529 -3.11 15.26 3.53
C TYR A 529 -4.20 16.33 3.61
N THR A 530 -5.48 15.94 3.60
CA THR A 530 -6.58 16.90 3.75
C THR A 530 -6.60 17.60 5.12
N ARG A 531 -6.01 17.01 6.17
CA ARG A 531 -5.87 17.64 7.50
C ARG A 531 -4.74 18.66 7.57
N VAL A 532 -3.71 18.57 6.73
CA VAL A 532 -2.61 19.57 6.64
C VAL A 532 -3.16 21.00 6.47
N THR A 533 -4.18 21.15 5.61
CA THR A 533 -4.87 22.43 5.36
C THR A 533 -5.46 23.11 6.61
N LYS A 534 -5.69 22.35 7.70
CA LYS A 534 -6.28 22.81 8.96
C LYS A 534 -5.24 23.13 10.04
N LEU A 535 -3.97 22.87 9.78
CA LEU A 535 -2.87 23.04 10.74
C LEU A 535 -2.17 24.41 10.64
N ALA A 536 -2.67 25.30 9.78
CA ALA A 536 -2.13 26.64 9.53
C ALA A 536 -0.62 26.64 9.23
N ALA A 537 -0.17 25.72 8.38
CA ALA A 537 1.22 25.67 7.92
C ALA A 537 1.57 26.92 7.12
N ASP A 538 2.80 27.43 7.29
CA ASP A 538 3.44 28.33 6.32
C ASP A 538 4.25 27.51 5.30
N ARG A 539 4.73 26.32 5.69
CA ARG A 539 5.45 25.38 4.83
C ARG A 539 5.02 23.93 5.07
N VAL A 540 4.90 23.14 4.01
CA VAL A 540 4.69 21.69 4.10
C VAL A 540 5.94 20.96 3.61
N VAL A 541 6.31 19.86 4.29
CA VAL A 541 7.41 18.98 3.90
C VAL A 541 6.91 17.55 3.73
N ILE A 542 7.28 16.87 2.63
CA ILE A 542 6.90 15.47 2.35
C ILE A 542 8.15 14.64 2.05
N ASP A 543 8.29 13.49 2.72
CA ASP A 543 9.49 12.65 2.74
C ASP A 543 9.76 11.82 1.47
N ASP A 544 8.75 11.20 0.87
CA ASP A 544 8.81 10.60 -0.46
C ASP A 544 7.43 10.54 -1.11
N VAL A 545 7.27 11.20 -2.27
CA VAL A 545 6.02 11.20 -3.05
C VAL A 545 6.00 10.01 -4.02
N ASP A 546 5.03 9.13 -3.83
CA ASP A 546 4.83 7.91 -4.62
C ASP A 546 3.33 7.56 -4.83
N GLY A 547 3.04 6.32 -5.24
CA GLY A 547 1.69 5.91 -5.63
C GLY A 547 0.71 5.68 -4.49
N THR A 548 1.16 5.70 -3.24
CA THR A 548 0.30 5.72 -2.04
C THR A 548 -0.29 7.12 -1.83
N ASN A 549 0.58 8.14 -1.86
CA ASN A 549 0.26 9.50 -1.44
C ASN A 549 0.04 10.53 -2.57
N VAL A 550 0.36 10.23 -3.84
CA VAL A 550 0.33 11.23 -4.94
C VAL A 550 -1.01 11.98 -5.06
N SER A 551 -2.13 11.33 -4.78
CA SER A 551 -3.46 11.98 -4.77
C SER A 551 -3.59 13.03 -3.65
N GLY A 552 -3.05 12.74 -2.47
CA GLY A 552 -2.97 13.69 -1.36
C GLY A 552 -1.99 14.83 -1.62
N PHE A 553 -0.82 14.54 -2.21
CA PHE A 553 0.16 15.55 -2.63
C PHE A 553 -0.43 16.52 -3.67
N VAL A 554 -1.00 16.01 -4.76
CA VAL A 554 -1.58 16.84 -5.83
C VAL A 554 -2.81 17.60 -5.32
N GLY A 555 -3.67 16.96 -4.52
CA GLY A 555 -4.82 17.63 -3.90
C GLY A 555 -4.42 18.76 -2.94
N LEU A 556 -3.30 18.62 -2.22
CA LEU A 556 -2.75 19.67 -1.37
C LEU A 556 -2.11 20.79 -2.18
N ALA A 557 -1.29 20.47 -3.18
CA ALA A 557 -0.62 21.45 -4.04
C ALA A 557 -1.61 22.34 -4.79
N LEU A 558 -2.65 21.73 -5.39
CA LEU A 558 -3.69 22.43 -6.15
C LEU A 558 -4.75 23.12 -5.27
N SER A 559 -4.66 23.00 -3.93
CA SER A 559 -5.59 23.69 -3.01
C SER A 559 -5.31 25.19 -2.87
N GLY A 560 -4.16 25.68 -3.33
CA GLY A 560 -3.68 27.04 -3.07
C GLY A 560 -3.30 27.28 -1.60
N GLY A 561 -3.03 26.21 -0.85
CA GLY A 561 -2.54 26.25 0.52
C GLY A 561 -1.03 26.57 0.62
N ALA A 562 -0.42 26.14 1.72
CA ALA A 562 0.99 26.39 1.99
C ALA A 562 1.93 25.69 0.99
N PRO A 563 3.02 26.36 0.56
CA PRO A 563 3.98 25.79 -0.39
C PRO A 563 4.66 24.51 0.12
N ILE A 564 4.93 23.60 -0.80
CA ILE A 564 5.40 22.24 -0.51
C ILE A 564 6.88 22.08 -0.90
N LEU A 565 7.68 21.58 0.03
CA LEU A 565 8.97 20.96 -0.24
C LEU A 565 8.79 19.43 -0.19
N ALA A 566 9.06 18.72 -1.28
CA ALA A 566 8.89 17.27 -1.32
C ALA A 566 10.13 16.58 -1.90
N ALA A 567 10.31 15.30 -1.60
CA ALA A 567 11.21 14.43 -2.37
C ALA A 567 10.42 13.40 -3.19
N ALA A 568 10.99 12.92 -4.29
CA ALA A 568 10.36 11.91 -5.14
C ALA A 568 11.40 11.07 -5.92
N ARG A 569 11.01 9.85 -6.29
CA ARG A 569 11.85 8.96 -7.12
C ARG A 569 11.95 9.46 -8.58
N ASP A 570 12.89 8.91 -9.35
CA ASP A 570 13.32 9.36 -10.71
C ASP A 570 13.93 10.77 -10.76
N GLY A 571 15.23 10.87 -11.06
CA GLY A 571 15.93 12.16 -11.22
C GLY A 571 15.64 12.91 -12.52
N GLU A 572 14.76 12.39 -13.38
CA GLU A 572 14.43 13.00 -14.68
C GLU A 572 13.00 13.58 -14.65
N PRO A 573 12.80 14.89 -14.87
CA PRO A 573 11.50 15.54 -14.77
C PRO A 573 10.42 14.90 -15.65
N GLU A 574 10.77 14.54 -16.88
CA GLU A 574 9.92 13.86 -17.85
C GLU A 574 9.43 12.49 -17.33
N ARG A 575 10.31 11.73 -16.65
CA ARG A 575 9.97 10.41 -16.09
C ARG A 575 9.23 10.53 -14.75
N LEU A 576 9.62 11.50 -13.92
CA LEU A 576 8.96 11.86 -12.66
C LEU A 576 7.48 12.17 -12.88
N ILE A 577 7.16 13.15 -13.74
CA ILE A 577 5.77 13.56 -14.00
C ILE A 577 4.98 12.41 -14.64
N ARG A 578 5.57 11.67 -15.59
CA ARG A 578 4.90 10.52 -16.21
C ARG A 578 4.61 9.40 -15.19
N ARG A 579 5.55 9.09 -14.28
CA ARG A 579 5.34 8.04 -13.27
C ARG A 579 4.29 8.46 -12.25
N LEU A 580 4.41 9.66 -11.68
CA LEU A 580 3.43 10.18 -10.72
C LEU A 580 2.04 10.32 -11.36
N GLY A 581 1.94 10.76 -12.62
CA GLY A 581 0.67 10.82 -13.36
C GLY A 581 0.05 9.43 -13.59
N LEU A 582 0.85 8.42 -13.94
CA LEU A 582 0.37 7.03 -14.02
C LEU A 582 -0.07 6.48 -12.66
N GLN A 583 0.64 6.82 -11.59
CA GLN A 583 0.29 6.42 -10.22
C GLN A 583 -1.02 7.09 -9.76
N LEU A 584 -1.21 8.39 -10.05
CA LEU A 584 -2.45 9.13 -9.79
C LEU A 584 -3.62 8.59 -10.63
N ALA A 585 -3.38 8.11 -11.84
CA ALA A 585 -4.42 7.49 -12.67
C ALA A 585 -4.97 6.18 -12.10
N LEU A 586 -4.20 5.47 -11.27
CA LEU A 586 -4.68 4.29 -10.52
C LEU A 586 -5.65 4.68 -9.40
N THR A 587 -5.64 5.93 -8.92
CA THR A 587 -6.63 6.44 -7.94
C THR A 587 -7.89 7.00 -8.61
N GLY A 588 -8.10 6.75 -9.90
CA GLY A 588 -9.31 7.13 -10.66
C GLY A 588 -9.20 8.40 -11.51
N VAL A 589 -8.04 9.09 -11.52
CA VAL A 589 -7.85 10.30 -12.34
C VAL A 589 -7.39 9.91 -13.75
N HIS A 590 -8.32 9.62 -14.66
CA HIS A 590 -7.96 9.00 -15.93
C HIS A 590 -7.34 9.96 -16.98
N GLY A 591 -6.38 9.41 -17.75
CA GLY A 591 -5.81 10.03 -18.95
C GLY A 591 -4.77 11.12 -18.69
N ASP A 592 -4.52 11.94 -19.72
CA ASP A 592 -3.52 13.02 -19.69
C ASP A 592 -3.78 14.03 -18.56
N SER A 593 -5.04 14.13 -18.10
CA SER A 593 -5.48 14.87 -16.92
C SER A 593 -4.60 14.63 -15.67
N ALA A 594 -4.15 13.39 -15.44
CA ALA A 594 -3.31 13.08 -14.28
C ALA A 594 -1.87 13.57 -14.43
N ALA A 595 -1.30 13.47 -15.63
CA ALA A 595 0.02 14.02 -15.90
C ALA A 595 0.00 15.55 -15.88
N ALA A 596 -1.08 16.18 -16.37
CA ALA A 596 -1.32 17.62 -16.29
C ALA A 596 -1.45 18.09 -14.84
N ALA A 597 -2.26 17.42 -14.01
CA ALA A 597 -2.43 17.77 -12.59
C ALA A 597 -1.12 17.65 -11.79
N VAL A 598 -0.29 16.64 -12.06
CA VAL A 598 1.07 16.53 -11.48
C VAL A 598 2.00 17.64 -11.99
N SER A 599 1.87 18.07 -13.25
CA SER A 599 2.64 19.17 -13.83
C SER A 599 2.24 20.55 -13.30
N GLU A 600 1.00 20.71 -12.89
CA GLU A 600 0.48 21.92 -12.24
C GLU A 600 0.78 21.94 -10.72
N ALA A 601 0.91 20.77 -10.09
CA ALA A 601 1.27 20.62 -8.68
C ALA A 601 2.77 20.89 -8.37
N ILE A 602 3.65 20.94 -9.37
CA ILE A 602 5.11 21.04 -9.22
C ILE A 602 5.61 22.26 -9.98
N ASP A 603 6.23 23.22 -9.29
CA ASP A 603 6.87 24.39 -9.92
C ASP A 603 8.32 24.12 -10.36
N VAL A 604 9.10 23.50 -9.47
CA VAL A 604 10.56 23.39 -9.61
C VAL A 604 11.02 21.98 -9.22
N VAL A 605 11.92 21.40 -10.02
CA VAL A 605 12.54 20.10 -9.73
C VAL A 605 14.05 20.25 -9.61
N ALA A 606 14.59 19.80 -8.48
CA ALA A 606 16.02 19.59 -8.27
C ALA A 606 16.37 18.15 -8.64
N CYS A 607 17.10 17.95 -9.74
CA CYS A 607 17.44 16.63 -10.27
C CYS A 607 18.76 16.12 -9.70
N LEU A 608 18.70 15.05 -8.90
CA LEU A 608 19.85 14.34 -8.36
C LEU A 608 20.23 13.16 -9.26
N GLU A 609 21.54 13.05 -9.51
CA GLU A 609 22.16 11.91 -10.17
C GLU A 609 22.98 11.11 -9.15
N ALA A 610 22.74 9.79 -9.09
CA ALA A 610 23.65 8.88 -8.42
C ALA A 610 24.94 8.79 -9.24
N ARG A 611 26.08 8.94 -8.56
CA ARG A 611 27.42 8.83 -9.17
C ARG A 611 27.95 7.40 -9.01
N ARG A 612 29.22 7.18 -9.32
CA ARG A 612 29.87 5.87 -9.13
C ARG A 612 29.93 5.51 -7.64
N SER A 613 30.11 4.22 -7.34
CA SER A 613 30.32 3.71 -5.98
C SER A 613 31.38 4.55 -5.24
N GLY A 614 31.02 5.14 -4.11
CA GLY A 614 31.89 6.02 -3.31
C GLY A 614 31.95 7.50 -3.72
N GLU A 615 31.38 7.91 -4.85
CA GLU A 615 31.23 9.34 -5.21
C GLU A 615 29.92 9.91 -4.62
N ALA A 616 30.01 11.03 -3.90
CA ALA A 616 28.84 11.70 -3.32
C ALA A 616 27.82 12.10 -4.41
N PRO A 617 26.49 11.92 -4.18
CA PRO A 617 25.48 12.28 -5.17
C PRO A 617 25.49 13.78 -5.44
N VAL A 618 25.10 14.19 -6.65
CA VAL A 618 25.07 15.61 -7.05
C VAL A 618 23.73 15.99 -7.63
N VAL A 619 23.32 17.24 -7.41
CA VAL A 619 22.34 17.89 -8.28
C VAL A 619 23.01 18.19 -9.62
N SER A 620 22.40 17.75 -10.72
CA SER A 620 22.90 17.92 -12.08
C SER A 620 22.20 19.04 -12.83
N LYS A 621 20.90 19.21 -12.61
CA LYS A 621 20.07 20.33 -13.10
C LYS A 621 19.01 20.74 -12.08
N VAL A 622 18.65 22.02 -12.09
CA VAL A 622 17.43 22.56 -11.48
C VAL A 622 16.57 23.07 -12.62
N VAL A 623 15.34 22.58 -12.72
CA VAL A 623 14.38 22.98 -13.78
C VAL A 623 13.13 23.60 -13.18
N GLN A 624 12.59 24.60 -13.85
CA GLN A 624 11.20 25.03 -13.69
C GLN A 624 10.32 24.16 -14.59
N VAL A 625 9.25 23.62 -14.04
CA VAL A 625 8.17 22.95 -14.78
C VAL A 625 7.22 24.02 -15.31
N GLN A 626 6.71 23.82 -16.52
CA GLN A 626 5.71 24.68 -17.14
C GLN A 626 4.65 23.79 -17.76
N SER A 627 3.51 23.67 -17.07
CA SER A 627 2.33 22.94 -17.54
C SER A 627 1.75 23.60 -18.79
N GLY A 628 1.42 22.80 -19.81
CA GLY A 628 0.96 23.25 -21.11
C GLY A 628 -0.08 22.29 -21.68
N LYS A 629 -0.87 22.78 -22.65
CA LYS A 629 -1.97 22.01 -23.25
C LYS A 629 -1.51 20.74 -23.96
N ASP A 630 -0.29 20.75 -24.47
CA ASP A 630 0.34 19.64 -25.21
C ASP A 630 1.29 18.82 -24.32
N GLY A 631 1.25 19.02 -23.00
CA GLY A 631 2.08 18.35 -22.00
C GLY A 631 3.00 19.29 -21.21
N SER A 632 3.86 18.67 -20.39
CA SER A 632 4.83 19.40 -19.55
C SER A 632 6.03 19.88 -20.36
N THR A 633 6.46 21.12 -20.15
CA THR A 633 7.74 21.64 -20.66
C THR A 633 8.67 22.01 -19.50
N PHE A 634 9.98 21.89 -19.70
CA PHE A 634 10.98 22.04 -18.63
C PHE A 634 12.02 23.09 -19.00
N ARG A 635 12.05 24.18 -18.24
CA ARG A 635 13.04 25.26 -18.39
C ARG A 635 14.18 25.06 -17.40
N VAL A 636 15.38 24.78 -17.88
CA VAL A 636 16.58 24.75 -17.02
C VAL A 636 16.82 26.13 -16.41
N LEU A 637 16.80 26.20 -15.07
CA LEU A 637 17.16 27.38 -14.29
C LEU A 637 18.67 27.40 -14.01
N ALA A 638 19.23 26.24 -13.67
CA ALA A 638 20.66 26.03 -13.46
C ALA A 638 21.07 24.61 -13.86
N LYS A 639 22.30 24.44 -14.34
CA LYS A 639 22.92 23.15 -14.63
C LYS A 639 24.38 23.16 -14.13
N ARG A 640 24.90 21.97 -13.80
CA ARG A 640 26.30 21.72 -13.50
C ARG A 640 27.16 21.70 -14.76
#